data_AF-A0A7S2FS21-F1
#
_entry.id   AF-A0A7S2FS21-F1
#
_cell.length_a   1.000
_cell.length_b   1.000
_cell.length_c   1.000
_cell.angle_alpha   90.00
_cell.angle_beta   90.00
_cell.angle_gamma   90.00
#
_symmetry.space_group_name_H-M   'P 1'
#
loop_
_entity.id
_entity.type
_entity.pdbx_description
1 polymer ?
#
loop_
_entity_poly.entity_id
_entity_poly.type
_entity_poly.pdbx_seq_one_letter_code
_entity_poly.pdbx_strand_id
1 'polypeptide(L)'
;MTALRESGEQYREKLSARLEYLNGYLAMIRAFNEASAELTISLDDLSEGLRAPLEVASELEAVNMVENFQGVLQPSYVQLKTKFDALEPQGLELEEIAVQEEEIRGALTLYHVGDLRKALTILETTMSQREEELTGSDGLLKKEKQKEKKRVEFAMAATMLKKFITKNTHELGKLEDEMAKTEDLQPMLAKFQEFNNACQMETDDTMDRLGPMQDALDAAGVADNAHTPETVDSLRAASTMLLSRISVDMTSLESKIEIEEGHKRMAKEYDERADAFMAWIEGKMDTFQSREEGNKGFGDSTASIKETISVILKYKLEELPPMLQEQSSLSNHLVNLHNGQRSIHRPVHVPQDGRGTEDLAEKWDSLATVLVEYENAVRDSLAMFSTMESELLLITSKCGRVGEWIVVQQQVLDSHDYGNSLAGTRALEDNYNLFLKQLEVQKQAPVKVREALASNPRYELHAEYHVAIGKVEKLEKGLGEIETKGKYYLQGVRLSAQEYEKLSRLIEPEHWADQIDAVFEKADLGNNLADVQQRVSAFEENYTARLQEYLKMTEEMALMTNMSQQNYNRASVTSCMTKLDMVTLKLTALQAKATEYQQSLLTRQEVLTALIESMNEFNTMAAEFDVMVDALDEELSTPLIADSMEDVDNEISRFDEETREAMNAVTHKYTDIDTVARELLESEEVLAREAFARYELNNLYNRWQAIDQRTDEREMELKAEGTGYWAIEQHKENLRIEFAEKASIIRQYCTEKTDIVSSLSGDLDEQVATLAALKSDYDTSTLLTDVEPITQGLEEFMVLSNQHTADNYFTLKGQWEALGKVFGEASGSLQEQIMAEKGRQITPEQMAEIIEVFEFFDTDNSGFLTETEFWSCCTGIGLVLTKDEVESTFASLDTSGDQNVSLDEFSIWMADRLTQPSAASGDVVEAFHIINEWPVEYPPREEVKNSVANVRIKQCFFETETRDYLVESMGPHKCDLPAEVVEQAAEDQSADEDPTSKLEYTIVPYVDELFSR
;
A
#
# COMPACT_ATOMS: atom_id res chain seq x y z
N MET A 1 -79.54 -195.98 109.23
CA MET A 1 -78.60 -196.28 108.12
C MET A 1 -79.28 -196.08 106.78
N THR A 2 -79.91 -197.07 106.15
CA THR A 2 -80.49 -196.95 104.79
C THR A 2 -81.47 -195.78 104.65
N ALA A 3 -82.49 -195.69 105.52
CA ALA A 3 -83.44 -194.57 105.53
C ALA A 3 -82.83 -193.17 105.79
N LEU A 4 -81.68 -193.10 106.46
CA LEU A 4 -80.94 -191.84 106.64
C LEU A 4 -80.15 -191.47 105.38
N ARG A 5 -79.73 -192.46 104.58
CA ARG A 5 -79.11 -192.24 103.27
C ARG A 5 -80.15 -191.76 102.25
N GLU A 6 -81.30 -192.44 102.20
CA GLU A 6 -82.46 -192.08 101.36
C GLU A 6 -82.97 -190.66 101.69
N SER A 7 -83.01 -190.29 102.97
CA SER A 7 -83.35 -188.92 103.41
C SER A 7 -82.32 -187.88 102.97
N GLY A 8 -81.02 -188.15 103.15
CA GLY A 8 -79.94 -187.25 102.72
C GLY A 8 -79.86 -187.08 101.20
N GLU A 9 -80.13 -188.14 100.43
CA GLU A 9 -80.17 -188.10 98.97
C GLU A 9 -81.41 -187.31 98.48
N GLN A 10 -82.59 -187.51 99.07
CA GLN A 10 -83.77 -186.67 98.77
C GLN A 10 -83.58 -185.18 99.08
N TYR A 11 -82.79 -184.82 100.10
CA TYR A 11 -82.52 -183.41 100.41
C TYR A 11 -81.56 -182.78 99.39
N ARG A 12 -80.56 -183.54 98.92
CA ARG A 12 -79.65 -183.12 97.84
C ARG A 12 -80.39 -182.95 96.51
N GLU A 13 -81.27 -183.88 96.13
CA GLU A 13 -82.12 -183.74 94.93
C GLU A 13 -82.99 -182.49 94.99
N LYS A 14 -83.64 -182.23 96.13
CA LYS A 14 -84.50 -181.04 96.30
C LYS A 14 -83.74 -179.72 96.23
N LEU A 15 -82.51 -179.65 96.77
CA LEU A 15 -81.65 -178.47 96.58
C LEU A 15 -81.18 -178.35 95.13
N SER A 16 -80.75 -179.44 94.49
CA SER A 16 -80.27 -179.45 93.11
C SER A 16 -81.33 -178.99 92.12
N ALA A 17 -82.55 -179.54 92.20
CA ALA A 17 -83.67 -179.15 91.34
C ALA A 17 -84.13 -177.70 91.57
N ARG A 18 -83.92 -177.14 92.77
CA ARG A 18 -84.23 -175.72 93.05
C ARG A 18 -83.12 -174.78 92.60
N LEU A 19 -81.87 -175.23 92.65
CA LEU A 19 -80.72 -174.55 92.02
C LEU A 19 -80.84 -174.57 90.49
N GLU A 20 -81.30 -175.65 89.87
CA GLU A 20 -81.63 -175.65 88.44
C GLU A 20 -82.78 -174.70 88.11
N TYR A 21 -83.83 -174.62 88.93
CA TYR A 21 -84.94 -173.69 88.69
C TYR A 21 -84.51 -172.21 88.84
N LEU A 22 -83.64 -171.90 89.81
CA LEU A 22 -83.04 -170.58 89.97
C LEU A 22 -81.98 -170.27 88.89
N ASN A 23 -81.19 -171.26 88.46
CA ASN A 23 -80.29 -171.15 87.31
C ASN A 23 -81.06 -170.99 86.01
N GLY A 24 -82.26 -171.55 85.87
CA GLY A 24 -83.17 -171.34 84.74
C GLY A 24 -83.70 -169.92 84.69
N TYR A 25 -84.12 -169.35 85.84
CA TYR A 25 -84.49 -167.93 85.92
C TYR A 25 -83.29 -166.99 85.76
N LEU A 26 -82.11 -167.34 86.30
CA LEU A 26 -80.87 -166.61 86.06
C LEU A 26 -80.37 -166.79 84.62
N ALA A 27 -80.71 -167.88 83.93
CA ALA A 27 -80.44 -168.08 82.50
C ALA A 27 -81.46 -167.37 81.61
N MET A 28 -82.69 -167.12 82.09
CA MET A 28 -83.65 -166.26 81.41
C MET A 28 -83.34 -164.77 81.62
N ILE A 29 -82.89 -164.38 82.82
CA ILE A 29 -82.40 -163.01 83.11
C ILE A 29 -81.03 -162.78 82.47
N ARG A 30 -80.15 -163.80 82.42
CA ARG A 30 -78.95 -163.74 81.57
C ARG A 30 -79.33 -163.71 80.10
N ALA A 31 -80.18 -164.57 79.56
CA ALA A 31 -80.62 -164.45 78.17
C ALA A 31 -81.32 -163.10 77.87
N PHE A 32 -81.96 -162.45 78.85
CA PHE A 32 -82.50 -161.09 78.70
C PHE A 32 -81.38 -160.04 78.69
N ASN A 33 -80.41 -160.11 79.61
CA ASN A 33 -79.27 -159.20 79.70
C ASN A 33 -78.20 -159.46 78.62
N GLU A 34 -78.08 -160.69 78.14
CA GLU A 34 -77.15 -161.18 77.10
C GLU A 34 -77.78 -160.95 75.73
N ALA A 35 -79.10 -161.13 75.53
CA ALA A 35 -79.76 -160.59 74.34
C ALA A 35 -79.70 -159.05 74.34
N SER A 36 -79.86 -158.39 75.49
CA SER A 36 -79.70 -156.93 75.60
C SER A 36 -78.24 -156.47 75.48
N ALA A 37 -77.24 -157.33 75.67
CA ALA A 37 -75.82 -157.02 75.49
C ALA A 37 -75.28 -157.44 74.10
N GLU A 38 -75.88 -158.45 73.47
CA GLU A 38 -75.67 -158.79 72.05
C GLU A 38 -76.45 -157.83 71.12
N LEU A 39 -77.49 -157.16 71.63
CA LEU A 39 -78.07 -155.94 71.03
C LEU A 39 -77.36 -154.65 71.45
N THR A 40 -76.56 -154.64 72.52
CA THR A 40 -75.90 -153.42 73.04
C THR A 40 -74.57 -153.71 73.73
N ILE A 41 -73.52 -153.91 72.92
CA ILE A 41 -72.07 -153.65 73.14
C ILE A 41 -71.47 -153.85 71.73
N SER A 42 -70.93 -152.83 71.06
CA SER A 42 -69.86 -151.94 71.52
C SER A 42 -70.30 -150.51 71.85
N LEU A 43 -70.32 -150.20 73.15
CA LEU A 43 -70.18 -148.87 73.77
C LEU A 43 -70.80 -147.69 73.00
N ASP A 44 -72.12 -147.56 73.13
CA ASP A 44 -72.80 -146.27 73.29
C ASP A 44 -72.73 -145.79 74.78
N ASP A 45 -71.84 -146.38 75.61
CA ASP A 45 -71.63 -146.10 77.02
C ASP A 45 -70.33 -145.25 77.21
N LEU A 46 -70.28 -143.99 76.79
CA LEU A 46 -70.84 -142.76 77.41
C LEU A 46 -70.34 -142.43 78.83
N SER A 47 -69.75 -141.24 78.94
CA SER A 47 -69.56 -140.42 80.16
C SER A 47 -68.90 -139.08 79.75
N GLU A 48 -68.99 -137.97 80.48
CA GLU A 48 -69.99 -137.42 81.41
C GLU A 48 -69.73 -135.90 81.43
N GLY A 49 -70.66 -135.04 81.02
CA GLY A 49 -70.48 -133.58 81.16
C GLY A 49 -71.29 -132.65 80.23
N LEU A 50 -71.71 -133.12 79.05
CA LEU A 50 -72.59 -132.39 78.11
C LEU A 50 -73.58 -133.33 77.36
N ARG A 51 -74.37 -134.22 77.98
CA ARG A 51 -74.92 -134.27 79.35
C ARG A 51 -75.63 -132.99 79.79
N ALA A 52 -76.58 -132.50 78.98
CA ALA A 52 -77.45 -131.38 79.35
C ALA A 52 -78.93 -131.50 78.88
N PRO A 53 -79.26 -132.00 77.68
CA PRO A 53 -80.67 -132.08 77.23
C PRO A 53 -81.30 -133.49 77.24
N LEU A 54 -80.49 -134.55 77.14
CA LEU A 54 -80.97 -135.94 76.97
C LEU A 54 -80.91 -136.80 78.25
N GLU A 55 -80.19 -136.36 79.27
CA GLU A 55 -80.10 -137.00 80.61
C GLU A 55 -81.18 -136.45 81.57
N VAL A 56 -82.36 -136.11 81.04
CA VAL A 56 -83.45 -135.43 81.77
C VAL A 56 -84.84 -135.98 81.40
N ALA A 57 -84.93 -136.96 80.48
CA ALA A 57 -86.21 -137.36 79.88
C ALA A 57 -86.49 -138.87 79.90
N SER A 58 -85.62 -139.73 79.32
CA SER A 58 -85.92 -141.15 79.11
C SER A 58 -85.42 -142.10 80.21
N GLU A 59 -84.50 -141.67 81.06
CA GLU A 59 -84.12 -142.44 82.26
C GLU A 59 -85.26 -142.53 83.29
N LEU A 60 -86.22 -141.60 83.25
CA LEU A 60 -87.23 -141.46 84.31
C LEU A 60 -88.27 -142.60 84.35
N GLU A 61 -88.54 -143.27 83.22
CA GLU A 61 -89.50 -144.39 83.18
C GLU A 61 -88.82 -145.78 83.16
N ALA A 62 -87.64 -145.91 82.54
CA ALA A 62 -86.91 -147.18 82.52
C ALA A 62 -86.31 -147.54 83.89
N VAL A 63 -85.67 -146.58 84.57
CA VAL A 63 -85.01 -146.79 85.87
C VAL A 63 -86.02 -147.21 86.95
N ASN A 64 -87.19 -146.56 86.99
CA ASN A 64 -88.28 -146.89 87.91
C ASN A 64 -88.76 -148.36 87.81
N MET A 65 -88.64 -149.01 86.65
CA MET A 65 -89.05 -150.40 86.48
C MET A 65 -87.93 -151.40 86.83
N VAL A 66 -86.67 -151.05 86.56
CA VAL A 66 -85.50 -151.92 86.80
C VAL A 66 -85.04 -151.90 88.26
N GLU A 67 -84.98 -150.72 88.91
CA GLU A 67 -84.59 -150.60 90.32
C GLU A 67 -85.54 -151.38 91.25
N ASN A 68 -86.85 -151.32 90.99
CA ASN A 68 -87.86 -152.06 91.74
C ASN A 68 -87.70 -153.59 91.62
N PHE A 69 -87.12 -154.12 90.53
CA PHE A 69 -86.88 -155.55 90.38
C PHE A 69 -85.51 -155.98 90.93
N GLN A 70 -84.45 -155.20 90.72
CA GLN A 70 -83.13 -155.52 91.28
C GLN A 70 -83.10 -155.38 92.82
N GLY A 71 -83.79 -154.37 93.38
CA GLY A 71 -83.84 -154.12 94.83
C GLY A 71 -84.46 -155.25 95.67
N VAL A 72 -85.27 -156.11 95.08
CA VAL A 72 -86.00 -157.19 95.80
C VAL A 72 -85.24 -158.52 95.81
N LEU A 73 -84.56 -158.87 94.71
CA LEU A 73 -83.95 -160.21 94.55
C LEU A 73 -82.46 -160.27 94.90
N GLN A 74 -81.70 -159.18 94.71
CA GLN A 74 -80.26 -159.15 94.99
C GLN A 74 -79.91 -159.52 96.44
N PRO A 75 -80.59 -159.00 97.49
CA PRO A 75 -80.24 -159.34 98.88
C PRO A 75 -80.50 -160.81 99.22
N SER A 76 -81.57 -161.38 98.65
CA SER A 76 -82.02 -162.76 98.90
C SER A 76 -81.05 -163.79 98.33
N TYR A 77 -80.50 -163.53 97.13
CA TYR A 77 -79.48 -164.39 96.51
C TYR A 77 -78.17 -164.38 97.32
N VAL A 78 -77.73 -163.20 97.77
CA VAL A 78 -76.50 -163.05 98.57
C VAL A 78 -76.60 -163.80 99.91
N GLN A 79 -77.69 -163.62 100.66
CA GLN A 79 -77.87 -164.32 101.95
C GLN A 79 -77.89 -165.85 101.81
N LEU A 80 -78.53 -166.38 100.77
CA LEU A 80 -78.54 -167.82 100.49
C LEU A 80 -77.13 -168.34 100.14
N LYS A 81 -76.39 -167.61 99.30
CA LYS A 81 -75.06 -168.02 98.87
C LYS A 81 -74.04 -167.98 100.02
N THR A 82 -74.03 -166.93 100.84
CA THR A 82 -73.14 -166.84 102.01
C THR A 82 -73.45 -167.90 103.08
N LYS A 83 -74.69 -168.42 103.16
CA LYS A 83 -75.01 -169.60 104.00
C LYS A 83 -74.57 -170.93 103.38
N PHE A 84 -74.61 -171.06 102.05
CA PHE A 84 -74.18 -172.27 101.34
C PHE A 84 -72.65 -172.43 101.39
N ASP A 85 -71.91 -171.36 101.09
CA ASP A 85 -70.45 -171.33 101.06
C ASP A 85 -69.80 -171.50 102.46
N ALA A 86 -70.61 -171.49 103.54
CA ALA A 86 -70.17 -171.68 104.92
C ALA A 86 -70.29 -173.12 105.45
N LEU A 87 -70.87 -174.05 104.67
CA LEU A 87 -71.21 -175.41 105.12
C LEU A 87 -70.22 -176.51 104.68
N GLU A 88 -69.09 -176.16 104.07
CA GLU A 88 -68.06 -177.11 103.64
C GLU A 88 -66.64 -176.49 103.76
N PRO A 89 -65.67 -177.08 104.49
CA PRO A 89 -65.73 -178.23 105.41
C PRO A 89 -65.18 -177.93 106.82
N GLN A 90 -65.96 -178.23 107.87
CA GLN A 90 -65.44 -178.41 109.24
C GLN A 90 -66.05 -179.66 109.89
N GLY A 91 -65.25 -180.39 110.68
CA GLY A 91 -65.72 -181.53 111.45
C GLY A 91 -66.39 -181.09 112.75
N LEU A 92 -67.70 -181.32 112.86
CA LEU A 92 -68.52 -181.11 114.06
C LEU A 92 -69.08 -182.46 114.55
N GLU A 93 -69.45 -182.54 115.83
CA GLU A 93 -69.87 -183.80 116.46
C GLU A 93 -71.39 -184.01 116.46
N LEU A 94 -71.82 -185.19 116.92
CA LEU A 94 -72.81 -185.98 116.19
C LEU A 94 -74.30 -185.70 116.49
N GLU A 95 -74.62 -184.72 117.33
CA GLU A 95 -76.02 -184.33 117.63
C GLU A 95 -76.39 -182.92 117.12
N GLU A 96 -75.41 -182.11 116.69
CA GLU A 96 -75.64 -180.73 116.19
C GLU A 96 -76.38 -180.68 114.84
N ILE A 97 -76.57 -181.84 114.19
CA ILE A 97 -77.23 -182.01 112.89
C ILE A 97 -78.77 -181.94 112.99
N ALA A 98 -79.36 -182.23 114.15
CA ALA A 98 -80.82 -182.34 114.30
C ALA A 98 -81.56 -181.01 114.50
N VAL A 99 -80.86 -179.92 114.82
CA VAL A 99 -81.48 -178.67 115.31
C VAL A 99 -81.69 -177.61 114.22
N GLN A 100 -80.98 -177.68 113.10
CA GLN A 100 -81.04 -176.64 112.06
C GLN A 100 -82.15 -176.85 111.00
N GLU A 101 -82.83 -178.00 110.96
CA GLU A 101 -83.84 -178.28 109.92
C GLU A 101 -85.09 -177.38 110.05
N GLU A 102 -85.44 -176.95 111.26
CA GLU A 102 -86.70 -176.24 111.53
C GLU A 102 -86.62 -174.71 111.25
N GLU A 103 -85.48 -174.06 111.51
CA GLU A 103 -85.27 -172.66 111.09
C GLU A 103 -85.20 -172.50 109.56
N ILE A 104 -84.63 -173.49 108.86
CA ILE A 104 -84.61 -173.54 107.38
C ILE A 104 -86.05 -173.67 106.83
N ARG A 105 -86.95 -174.32 107.58
CA ARG A 105 -88.35 -174.56 107.18
C ARG A 105 -89.21 -173.30 107.15
N GLY A 106 -88.89 -172.29 107.97
CA GLY A 106 -89.60 -171.01 107.98
C GLY A 106 -89.32 -170.12 106.76
N ALA A 107 -88.21 -170.34 106.06
CA ALA A 107 -87.72 -169.46 104.99
C ALA A 107 -88.32 -169.72 103.59
N LEU A 108 -89.36 -170.55 103.47
CA LEU A 108 -89.83 -171.10 102.17
C LEU A 108 -91.34 -170.95 101.89
N THR A 109 -92.11 -170.25 102.72
CA THR A 109 -93.59 -170.28 102.69
C THR A 109 -94.28 -168.93 102.52
N LEU A 110 -93.90 -168.15 101.50
CA LEU A 110 -94.71 -167.04 100.97
C LEU A 110 -94.74 -167.06 99.42
N TYR A 111 -95.31 -168.14 98.88
CA TYR A 111 -95.62 -168.32 97.46
C TYR A 111 -97.10 -168.07 97.19
N HIS A 112 -97.43 -167.60 95.98
CA HIS A 112 -98.57 -168.19 95.25
C HIS A 112 -98.36 -168.18 93.74
N VAL A 113 -98.62 -169.33 93.11
CA VAL A 113 -98.52 -169.54 91.64
C VAL A 113 -99.75 -168.97 90.90
N GLY A 114 -100.40 -167.96 91.49
CA GLY A 114 -101.65 -167.38 90.98
C GLY A 114 -101.43 -166.27 89.95
N ASP A 115 -100.54 -165.32 90.26
CA ASP A 115 -100.48 -164.06 89.51
C ASP A 115 -99.68 -164.16 88.20
N LEU A 116 -98.73 -165.09 88.10
CA LEU A 116 -98.14 -165.52 86.82
C LEU A 116 -99.20 -166.05 85.83
N ARG A 117 -100.32 -166.57 86.34
CA ARG A 117 -101.45 -167.01 85.49
C ARG A 117 -102.37 -165.87 85.04
N LYS A 118 -102.31 -164.69 85.68
CA LYS A 118 -103.03 -163.48 85.21
C LYS A 118 -102.24 -162.72 84.16
N ALA A 119 -100.91 -162.65 84.30
CA ALA A 119 -100.04 -161.95 83.35
C ALA A 119 -100.12 -162.54 81.93
N LEU A 120 -100.13 -163.88 81.81
CA LEU A 120 -100.15 -164.56 80.51
C LEU A 120 -101.44 -164.27 79.71
N THR A 121 -102.61 -164.34 80.36
CA THR A 121 -103.91 -164.11 79.71
C THR A 121 -104.10 -162.67 79.20
N ILE A 122 -103.43 -161.68 79.82
CA ILE A 122 -103.44 -160.29 79.34
C ILE A 122 -102.65 -160.17 78.04
N LEU A 123 -101.45 -160.76 77.97
CA LEU A 123 -100.60 -160.74 76.76
C LEU A 123 -101.28 -161.40 75.56
N GLU A 124 -101.88 -162.59 75.74
CA GLU A 124 -102.61 -163.31 74.68
C GLU A 124 -103.79 -162.49 74.13
N THR A 125 -104.47 -161.73 75.00
CA THR A 125 -105.62 -160.90 74.60
C THR A 125 -105.19 -159.67 73.78
N THR A 126 -104.11 -158.99 74.15
CA THR A 126 -103.66 -157.76 73.48
C THR A 126 -102.99 -158.01 72.12
N MET A 127 -102.34 -159.16 71.91
CA MET A 127 -101.77 -159.49 70.60
C MET A 127 -102.85 -159.67 69.52
N SER A 128 -103.95 -160.37 69.86
CA SER A 128 -105.05 -160.66 68.93
C SER A 128 -105.77 -159.42 68.40
N GLN A 129 -105.71 -158.29 69.11
CA GLN A 129 -106.30 -157.01 68.66
C GLN A 129 -105.42 -156.24 67.65
N ARG A 130 -104.12 -156.56 67.54
CA ARG A 130 -103.14 -155.73 66.81
C ARG A 130 -102.89 -156.15 65.37
N GLU A 131 -103.25 -157.37 64.98
CA GLU A 131 -103.23 -157.79 63.56
C GLU A 131 -104.40 -157.19 62.76
N GLU A 132 -105.54 -156.93 63.41
CA GLU A 132 -106.75 -156.39 62.78
C GLU A 132 -106.57 -154.90 62.38
N GLU A 133 -105.86 -154.10 63.18
CA GLU A 133 -105.52 -152.70 62.85
C GLU A 133 -104.54 -152.57 61.67
N LEU A 134 -103.62 -153.54 61.49
CA LEU A 134 -102.56 -153.47 60.48
C LEU A 134 -103.00 -153.86 59.06
N THR A 135 -104.11 -154.58 58.92
CA THR A 135 -104.56 -155.17 57.64
C THR A 135 -105.90 -154.64 57.13
N GLY A 136 -106.54 -153.73 57.88
CA GLY A 136 -107.80 -153.08 57.52
C GLY A 136 -107.74 -152.18 56.27
N SER A 137 -108.92 -151.82 55.75
CA SER A 137 -109.12 -151.25 54.40
C SER A 137 -108.52 -149.84 54.13
N ASP A 138 -107.85 -149.20 55.08
CA ASP A 138 -107.34 -147.81 54.95
C ASP A 138 -105.93 -147.60 55.57
N GLY A 139 -105.06 -148.61 55.43
CA GLY A 139 -103.77 -148.71 56.11
C GLY A 139 -102.69 -147.67 55.72
N LEU A 140 -101.87 -147.30 56.71
CA LEU A 140 -100.84 -146.25 56.68
C LEU A 140 -99.84 -146.30 55.50
N LEU A 141 -99.46 -147.50 55.05
CA LEU A 141 -98.39 -147.75 54.06
C LEU A 141 -98.58 -147.00 52.73
N LYS A 142 -99.81 -146.61 52.39
CA LYS A 142 -100.15 -145.97 51.12
C LYS A 142 -99.82 -144.47 51.07
N LYS A 143 -99.79 -143.77 52.22
CA LYS A 143 -99.57 -142.31 52.28
C LYS A 143 -98.11 -141.93 52.06
N GLU A 144 -97.17 -142.68 52.64
CA GLU A 144 -95.76 -142.27 52.65
C GLU A 144 -95.09 -142.37 51.27
N LYS A 145 -95.54 -143.29 50.41
CA LYS A 145 -95.08 -143.39 49.01
C LYS A 145 -95.37 -142.15 48.14
N GLN A 146 -96.32 -141.28 48.53
CA GLN A 146 -96.59 -140.05 47.79
C GLN A 146 -95.65 -138.89 48.14
N LYS A 147 -95.14 -138.81 49.38
CA LYS A 147 -94.19 -137.75 49.79
C LYS A 147 -92.86 -137.88 49.03
N GLU A 148 -92.35 -139.10 48.94
CA GLU A 148 -91.01 -139.35 48.41
C GLU A 148 -90.85 -138.97 46.92
N LYS A 149 -91.93 -139.08 46.11
CA LYS A 149 -91.87 -138.66 44.69
C LYS A 149 -91.56 -137.17 44.53
N LYS A 150 -92.17 -136.29 45.35
CA LYS A 150 -91.98 -134.83 45.23
C LYS A 150 -90.55 -134.39 45.54
N ARG A 151 -89.89 -135.06 46.50
CA ARG A 151 -88.52 -134.75 46.92
C ARG A 151 -87.52 -134.81 45.77
N VAL A 152 -87.63 -135.85 44.94
CA VAL A 152 -86.76 -136.07 43.77
C VAL A 152 -86.95 -134.97 42.70
N GLU A 153 -88.18 -134.49 42.51
CA GLU A 153 -88.51 -133.51 41.47
C GLU A 153 -87.85 -132.13 41.72
N PHE A 154 -87.90 -131.64 42.97
CA PHE A 154 -87.18 -130.41 43.36
C PHE A 154 -85.65 -130.57 43.25
N ALA A 155 -85.11 -131.70 43.71
CA ALA A 155 -83.67 -131.95 43.72
C ALA A 155 -83.04 -131.97 42.32
N MET A 156 -83.77 -132.46 41.32
CA MET A 156 -83.33 -132.39 39.93
C MET A 156 -83.18 -130.95 39.42
N ALA A 157 -84.19 -130.09 39.66
CA ALA A 157 -84.17 -128.70 39.22
C ALA A 157 -83.05 -127.89 39.90
N ALA A 158 -82.90 -128.02 41.22
CA ALA A 158 -81.85 -127.36 41.99
C ALA A 158 -80.44 -127.75 41.49
N THR A 159 -80.24 -129.03 41.17
CA THR A 159 -78.97 -129.56 40.64
C THR A 159 -78.63 -129.01 39.25
N MET A 160 -79.63 -128.72 38.40
CA MET A 160 -79.39 -128.12 37.08
C MET A 160 -78.90 -126.67 37.21
N LEU A 161 -79.57 -125.85 38.02
CA LEU A 161 -79.20 -124.45 38.22
C LEU A 161 -77.79 -124.30 38.80
N LYS A 162 -77.45 -125.11 39.81
CA LYS A 162 -76.08 -125.13 40.38
C LYS A 162 -75.02 -125.43 39.32
N LYS A 163 -75.27 -126.40 38.43
CA LYS A 163 -74.36 -126.72 37.31
C LYS A 163 -74.24 -125.59 36.29
N PHE A 164 -75.34 -124.88 35.99
CA PHE A 164 -75.29 -123.72 35.09
C PHE A 164 -74.41 -122.60 35.67
N ILE A 165 -74.62 -122.24 36.94
CA ILE A 165 -73.83 -121.20 37.62
C ILE A 165 -72.36 -121.59 37.63
N THR A 166 -72.00 -122.79 38.12
CA THR A 166 -70.60 -123.24 38.18
C THR A 166 -69.92 -123.28 36.80
N LYS A 167 -70.64 -123.65 35.73
CA LYS A 167 -70.11 -123.62 34.37
C LYS A 167 -69.78 -122.18 33.93
N ASN A 168 -70.73 -121.26 34.05
CA ASN A 168 -70.55 -119.91 33.51
C ASN A 168 -69.59 -119.05 34.36
N THR A 169 -69.44 -119.33 35.66
CA THR A 169 -68.32 -118.78 36.45
C THR A 169 -66.95 -119.15 35.86
N HIS A 170 -66.80 -120.35 35.29
CA HIS A 170 -65.55 -120.76 34.64
C HIS A 170 -65.38 -120.17 33.22
N GLU A 171 -66.46 -120.01 32.45
CA GLU A 171 -66.38 -119.33 31.14
C GLU A 171 -66.07 -117.82 31.29
N LEU A 172 -66.59 -117.16 32.34
CA LEU A 172 -66.24 -115.77 32.65
C LEU A 172 -64.73 -115.59 32.87
N GLY A 173 -64.10 -116.49 33.62
CA GLY A 173 -62.65 -116.47 33.83
C GLY A 173 -61.82 -116.61 32.53
N LYS A 174 -62.40 -117.14 31.43
CA LYS A 174 -61.74 -117.15 30.12
C LYS A 174 -61.89 -115.83 29.37
N LEU A 175 -63.01 -115.12 29.57
CA LEU A 175 -63.21 -113.77 29.02
C LEU A 175 -62.31 -112.74 29.74
N GLU A 176 -62.15 -112.87 31.07
CA GLU A 176 -61.14 -112.13 31.84
C GLU A 176 -59.72 -112.38 31.28
N ASP A 177 -59.41 -113.63 30.97
CA ASP A 177 -58.09 -114.05 30.47
C ASP A 177 -57.87 -113.68 28.98
N GLU A 178 -58.93 -113.53 28.17
CA GLU A 178 -58.86 -112.92 26.84
C GLU A 178 -58.60 -111.41 26.95
N MET A 179 -59.24 -110.72 27.90
CA MET A 179 -59.03 -109.28 28.17
C MET A 179 -57.61 -108.91 28.56
N ALA A 180 -56.85 -109.83 29.15
CA ALA A 180 -55.43 -109.62 29.42
C ALA A 180 -54.54 -109.62 28.16
N LYS A 181 -55.08 -109.99 26.97
CA LYS A 181 -54.29 -110.36 25.78
C LYS A 181 -54.69 -109.65 24.47
N THR A 182 -55.84 -108.98 24.41
CA THR A 182 -56.34 -108.36 23.16
C THR A 182 -55.99 -106.88 23.05
N GLU A 183 -55.45 -106.46 21.90
CA GLU A 183 -55.06 -105.07 21.67
C GLU A 183 -56.24 -104.12 21.37
N ASP A 184 -57.33 -104.59 20.77
CA ASP A 184 -58.54 -103.81 20.57
C ASP A 184 -59.62 -104.18 21.60
N LEU A 185 -59.93 -103.22 22.47
CA LEU A 185 -60.84 -103.39 23.60
C LEU A 185 -62.32 -103.17 23.23
N GLN A 186 -62.62 -102.48 22.12
CA GLN A 186 -64.00 -102.23 21.67
C GLN A 186 -64.80 -103.52 21.34
N PRO A 187 -64.32 -104.44 20.47
CA PRO A 187 -65.06 -105.67 20.17
C PRO A 187 -65.16 -106.62 21.38
N MET A 188 -64.37 -106.39 22.42
CA MET A 188 -64.39 -107.18 23.64
C MET A 188 -65.46 -106.71 24.65
N LEU A 189 -65.69 -105.40 24.75
CA LEU A 189 -66.80 -104.87 25.55
C LEU A 189 -68.14 -105.48 25.07
N ALA A 190 -68.32 -105.62 23.76
CA ALA A 190 -69.47 -106.31 23.17
C ALA A 190 -69.57 -107.79 23.59
N LYS A 191 -68.47 -108.56 23.62
CA LYS A 191 -68.47 -109.96 24.10
C LYS A 191 -68.95 -110.07 25.55
N PHE A 192 -68.48 -109.19 26.44
CA PHE A 192 -68.89 -109.19 27.84
C PHE A 192 -70.38 -108.84 28.00
N GLN A 193 -70.89 -107.89 27.20
CA GLN A 193 -72.32 -107.53 27.18
C GLN A 193 -73.21 -108.70 26.73
N GLU A 194 -72.84 -109.41 25.67
CA GLU A 194 -73.57 -110.62 25.21
C GLU A 194 -73.55 -111.72 26.28
N PHE A 195 -72.40 -111.97 26.91
CA PHE A 195 -72.24 -112.99 27.94
C PHE A 195 -73.07 -112.70 29.20
N ASN A 196 -73.14 -111.44 29.64
CA ASN A 196 -73.95 -111.02 30.78
C ASN A 196 -75.44 -111.33 30.55
N ASN A 197 -75.98 -110.90 29.40
CA ASN A 197 -77.38 -111.08 29.05
C ASN A 197 -77.78 -112.57 28.99
N ALA A 198 -76.90 -113.42 28.46
CA ALA A 198 -77.13 -114.87 28.39
C ALA A 198 -77.13 -115.54 29.78
N CYS A 199 -76.28 -115.09 30.70
CA CYS A 199 -76.25 -115.64 32.07
C CYS A 199 -77.49 -115.26 32.88
N GLN A 200 -78.00 -114.03 32.72
CA GLN A 200 -79.13 -113.52 33.47
C GLN A 200 -80.44 -114.24 33.09
N MET A 201 -80.72 -114.39 31.80
CA MET A 201 -81.97 -114.98 31.30
C MET A 201 -82.24 -116.41 31.83
N GLU A 202 -81.23 -117.28 31.85
CA GLU A 202 -81.40 -118.67 32.34
C GLU A 202 -81.52 -118.74 33.88
N THR A 203 -80.82 -117.85 34.61
CA THR A 203 -80.86 -117.84 36.07
C THR A 203 -82.22 -117.37 36.60
N ASP A 204 -82.92 -116.49 35.89
CA ASP A 204 -84.28 -116.05 36.22
C ASP A 204 -85.33 -117.13 35.88
N ASP A 205 -85.36 -117.68 34.65
CA ASP A 205 -86.35 -118.72 34.24
C ASP A 205 -86.24 -120.02 35.07
N THR A 206 -85.04 -120.37 35.53
CA THR A 206 -84.86 -121.54 36.41
C THR A 206 -85.34 -121.27 37.84
N MET A 207 -85.32 -120.01 38.30
CA MET A 207 -85.74 -119.62 39.65
C MET A 207 -87.26 -119.60 39.82
N ASP A 208 -87.99 -119.06 38.85
CA ASP A 208 -89.46 -119.02 38.87
C ASP A 208 -90.09 -120.42 38.95
N ARG A 209 -89.36 -121.45 38.50
CA ARG A 209 -89.78 -122.87 38.57
C ARG A 209 -89.51 -123.51 39.92
N LEU A 210 -88.50 -123.05 40.67
CA LEU A 210 -88.07 -123.66 41.93
C LEU A 210 -88.97 -123.27 43.11
N GLY A 211 -89.47 -122.04 43.15
CA GLY A 211 -90.36 -121.56 44.21
C GLY A 211 -91.61 -122.44 44.42
N PRO A 212 -92.46 -122.63 43.39
CA PRO A 212 -93.67 -123.45 43.50
C PRO A 212 -93.42 -124.94 43.84
N MET A 213 -92.21 -125.45 43.55
CA MET A 213 -91.82 -126.81 43.95
C MET A 213 -91.48 -126.91 45.45
N GLN A 214 -90.90 -125.86 46.03
CA GLN A 214 -90.64 -125.77 47.48
C GLN A 214 -91.96 -125.70 48.27
N ASP A 215 -92.87 -124.78 47.89
CA ASP A 215 -94.19 -124.64 48.50
C ASP A 215 -94.97 -125.98 48.52
N ALA A 216 -94.83 -126.75 47.44
CA ALA A 216 -95.48 -128.05 47.29
C ALA A 216 -94.87 -129.18 48.13
N LEU A 217 -93.65 -129.01 48.66
CA LEU A 217 -93.01 -129.91 49.65
C LEU A 217 -93.40 -129.51 51.08
N ASP A 218 -93.33 -128.21 51.39
CA ASP A 218 -93.66 -127.68 52.72
C ASP A 218 -95.12 -127.99 53.08
N ALA A 219 -96.05 -127.80 52.14
CA ALA A 219 -97.45 -128.16 52.29
C ALA A 219 -97.71 -129.69 52.46
N ALA A 220 -96.71 -130.55 52.23
CA ALA A 220 -96.77 -131.99 52.49
C ALA A 220 -96.17 -132.39 53.85
N GLY A 221 -95.72 -131.43 54.66
CA GLY A 221 -95.02 -131.68 55.92
C GLY A 221 -93.61 -132.24 55.74
N VAL A 222 -92.95 -131.89 54.63
CA VAL A 222 -91.59 -132.34 54.29
C VAL A 222 -90.62 -131.18 54.46
N ALA A 223 -90.04 -131.06 55.66
CA ALA A 223 -89.03 -130.01 55.95
C ALA A 223 -87.68 -130.32 55.28
N ASP A 224 -87.24 -131.58 55.31
CA ASP A 224 -85.95 -132.01 54.75
C ASP A 224 -86.11 -132.82 53.46
N ASN A 225 -85.24 -132.53 52.49
CA ASN A 225 -85.13 -133.24 51.22
C ASN A 225 -83.76 -133.95 51.10
N ALA A 226 -83.72 -135.25 51.38
CA ALA A 226 -82.49 -136.04 51.34
C ALA A 226 -81.79 -136.11 49.97
N HIS A 227 -82.41 -135.62 48.88
CA HIS A 227 -81.86 -135.66 47.53
C HIS A 227 -81.13 -134.37 47.12
N THR A 228 -81.22 -133.27 47.88
CA THR A 228 -80.42 -132.05 47.64
C THR A 228 -80.18 -131.24 48.93
N PRO A 229 -78.96 -130.72 49.17
CA PRO A 229 -78.70 -129.75 50.24
C PRO A 229 -78.99 -128.30 49.82
N GLU A 230 -79.32 -128.05 48.55
CA GLU A 230 -79.58 -126.69 48.04
C GLU A 230 -81.00 -126.21 48.34
N THR A 231 -81.12 -124.94 48.73
CA THR A 231 -82.38 -124.22 48.88
C THR A 231 -82.56 -123.20 47.76
N VAL A 232 -83.76 -122.63 47.63
CA VAL A 232 -84.01 -121.55 46.67
C VAL A 232 -83.10 -120.34 46.96
N ASP A 233 -82.80 -120.05 48.23
CA ASP A 233 -81.96 -118.92 48.61
C ASP A 233 -80.45 -119.17 48.45
N SER A 234 -79.95 -120.40 48.64
CA SER A 234 -78.53 -120.71 48.38
C SER A 234 -78.21 -120.55 46.89
N LEU A 235 -79.12 -121.00 46.01
CA LEU A 235 -79.02 -120.82 44.57
C LEU A 235 -79.16 -119.34 44.16
N ARG A 236 -80.02 -118.56 44.85
CA ARG A 236 -80.26 -117.14 44.54
C ARG A 236 -79.02 -116.29 44.82
N ALA A 237 -78.39 -116.50 45.97
CA ALA A 237 -77.11 -115.84 46.29
C ALA A 237 -76.02 -116.18 45.26
N ALA A 238 -75.95 -117.43 44.79
CA ALA A 238 -74.97 -117.86 43.79
C ALA A 238 -75.22 -117.22 42.41
N SER A 239 -76.46 -117.09 41.95
CA SER A 239 -76.80 -116.37 40.71
C SER A 239 -76.40 -114.90 40.77
N THR A 240 -76.72 -114.20 41.86
CA THR A 240 -76.38 -112.78 42.03
C THR A 240 -74.87 -112.54 42.04
N MET A 241 -74.09 -113.42 42.68
CA MET A 241 -72.63 -113.31 42.67
C MET A 241 -72.05 -113.35 41.26
N LEU A 242 -72.49 -114.28 40.41
CA LEU A 242 -72.02 -114.38 39.02
C LEU A 242 -72.28 -113.09 38.23
N LEU A 243 -73.51 -112.59 38.22
CA LEU A 243 -73.87 -111.38 37.48
C LEU A 243 -73.13 -110.13 38.01
N SER A 244 -72.95 -110.04 39.33
CA SER A 244 -72.19 -108.93 39.94
C SER A 244 -70.72 -108.89 39.50
N ARG A 245 -70.10 -110.04 39.23
CA ARG A 245 -68.72 -110.12 38.74
C ARG A 245 -68.61 -109.56 37.33
N ILE A 246 -69.45 -110.04 36.41
CA ILE A 246 -69.45 -109.63 34.98
C ILE A 246 -69.54 -108.10 34.85
N SER A 247 -70.40 -107.46 35.65
CA SER A 247 -70.58 -106.01 35.64
C SER A 247 -69.34 -105.21 36.10
N VAL A 248 -68.51 -105.76 37.00
CA VAL A 248 -67.28 -105.09 37.46
C VAL A 248 -66.21 -105.13 36.36
N ASP A 249 -66.04 -106.27 35.70
CA ASP A 249 -65.01 -106.41 34.67
C ASP A 249 -65.35 -105.59 33.42
N MET A 250 -66.64 -105.45 33.05
CA MET A 250 -67.10 -104.49 32.02
C MET A 250 -66.68 -103.04 32.30
N THR A 251 -66.97 -102.52 33.49
CA THR A 251 -66.64 -101.12 33.83
C THR A 251 -65.12 -100.86 33.91
N SER A 252 -64.33 -101.89 34.25
CA SER A 252 -62.86 -101.84 34.16
C SER A 252 -62.36 -101.77 32.71
N LEU A 253 -63.12 -102.30 31.76
CA LEU A 253 -62.79 -102.33 30.33
C LEU A 253 -63.09 -100.98 29.68
N GLU A 254 -64.27 -100.40 29.95
CA GLU A 254 -64.70 -99.07 29.48
C GLU A 254 -63.69 -97.97 29.85
N SER A 255 -63.24 -97.94 31.11
CA SER A 255 -62.28 -96.93 31.60
C SER A 255 -60.92 -96.97 30.88
N LYS A 256 -60.47 -98.15 30.40
CA LYS A 256 -59.19 -98.27 29.68
C LYS A 256 -59.25 -97.68 28.28
N ILE A 257 -60.41 -97.73 27.63
CA ILE A 257 -60.62 -97.21 26.27
C ILE A 257 -60.51 -95.67 26.27
N GLU A 258 -61.15 -95.00 27.23
CA GLU A 258 -61.13 -93.53 27.36
C GLU A 258 -59.71 -92.97 27.52
N ILE A 259 -58.88 -93.64 28.34
CA ILE A 259 -57.47 -93.27 28.56
C ILE A 259 -56.67 -93.36 27.25
N GLU A 260 -56.91 -94.39 26.43
CA GLU A 260 -56.17 -94.57 25.18
C GLU A 260 -56.56 -93.54 24.10
N GLU A 261 -57.83 -93.16 24.01
CA GLU A 261 -58.24 -92.04 23.15
C GLU A 261 -57.62 -90.71 23.61
N GLY A 262 -57.49 -90.50 24.93
CA GLY A 262 -56.73 -89.40 25.51
C GLY A 262 -55.26 -89.39 25.09
N HIS A 263 -54.58 -90.53 25.15
CA HIS A 263 -53.19 -90.67 24.70
C HIS A 263 -53.03 -90.40 23.19
N LYS A 264 -53.95 -90.89 22.35
CA LYS A 264 -53.93 -90.63 20.89
C LYS A 264 -54.11 -89.15 20.56
N ARG A 265 -54.94 -88.43 21.34
CA ARG A 265 -55.12 -86.98 21.21
C ARG A 265 -53.85 -86.21 21.58
N MET A 266 -53.26 -86.51 22.75
CA MET A 266 -52.02 -85.87 23.20
C MET A 266 -50.83 -86.13 22.26
N ALA A 267 -50.75 -87.29 21.61
CA ALA A 267 -49.73 -87.57 20.59
C ALA A 267 -49.86 -86.63 19.39
N LYS A 268 -51.08 -86.46 18.84
CA LYS A 268 -51.32 -85.52 17.74
C LYS A 268 -51.03 -84.06 18.13
N GLU A 269 -51.40 -83.68 19.35
CA GLU A 269 -51.11 -82.35 19.91
C GLU A 269 -49.61 -82.08 20.06
N TYR A 270 -48.78 -83.12 20.29
CA TYR A 270 -47.32 -82.97 20.28
C TYR A 270 -46.80 -82.63 18.88
N ASP A 271 -47.11 -83.47 17.89
CA ASP A 271 -46.61 -83.33 16.51
C ASP A 271 -46.98 -81.97 15.90
N GLU A 272 -48.25 -81.55 16.01
CA GLU A 272 -48.72 -80.28 15.44
C GLU A 272 -48.05 -79.05 16.07
N ARG A 273 -47.66 -79.13 17.35
CA ARG A 273 -46.93 -78.07 18.06
C ARG A 273 -45.43 -78.11 17.75
N ALA A 274 -44.85 -79.31 17.62
CA ALA A 274 -43.44 -79.50 17.29
C ALA A 274 -43.09 -79.00 15.88
N ASP A 275 -43.93 -79.26 14.88
CA ASP A 275 -43.75 -78.72 13.52
C ASP A 275 -43.92 -77.19 13.47
N ALA A 276 -44.88 -76.63 14.22
CA ALA A 276 -45.06 -75.17 14.31
C ALA A 276 -43.85 -74.48 14.97
N PHE A 277 -43.29 -75.10 16.02
CA PHE A 277 -42.08 -74.64 16.69
C PHE A 277 -40.85 -74.71 15.78
N MET A 278 -40.67 -75.80 15.03
CA MET A 278 -39.61 -75.94 14.02
C MET A 278 -39.70 -74.89 12.91
N ALA A 279 -40.88 -74.68 12.33
CA ALA A 279 -41.09 -73.69 11.28
C ALA A 279 -40.80 -72.24 11.77
N TRP A 280 -41.09 -71.94 13.04
CA TRP A 280 -40.72 -70.66 13.66
C TRP A 280 -39.19 -70.53 13.82
N ILE A 281 -38.51 -71.59 14.29
CA ILE A 281 -37.04 -71.59 14.44
C ILE A 281 -36.37 -71.31 13.08
N GLU A 282 -36.76 -72.05 12.03
CA GLU A 282 -36.10 -71.96 10.73
C GLU A 282 -36.31 -70.58 10.07
N GLY A 283 -37.52 -70.02 10.11
CA GLY A 283 -37.77 -68.65 9.62
C GLY A 283 -37.03 -67.55 10.41
N LYS A 284 -36.69 -67.80 11.69
CA LYS A 284 -35.82 -66.91 12.48
C LYS A 284 -34.33 -67.12 12.19
N MET A 285 -33.88 -68.34 11.86
CA MET A 285 -32.51 -68.56 11.38
C MET A 285 -32.24 -67.77 10.10
N ASP A 286 -33.12 -67.86 9.09
CA ASP A 286 -33.02 -67.10 7.84
C ASP A 286 -32.89 -65.59 8.09
N THR A 287 -33.67 -65.06 9.05
CA THR A 287 -33.66 -63.64 9.42
C THR A 287 -32.32 -63.19 10.00
N PHE A 288 -31.66 -64.00 10.82
CA PHE A 288 -30.39 -63.67 11.50
C PHE A 288 -29.14 -64.19 10.77
N GLN A 289 -29.29 -64.91 9.65
CA GLN A 289 -28.17 -65.42 8.87
C GLN A 289 -27.46 -64.32 8.05
N SER A 290 -28.19 -63.30 7.59
CA SER A 290 -27.62 -62.18 6.82
C SER A 290 -26.78 -61.25 7.71
N ARG A 291 -25.62 -60.82 7.22
CA ARG A 291 -24.65 -59.97 7.95
C ARG A 291 -24.09 -58.84 7.07
N GLU A 292 -24.91 -58.32 6.15
CA GLU A 292 -24.52 -57.17 5.32
C GLU A 292 -24.43 -55.87 6.14
N GLU A 293 -23.47 -55.01 5.80
CA GLU A 293 -23.30 -53.67 6.37
C GLU A 293 -23.92 -52.61 5.43
N GLY A 294 -24.30 -51.44 5.97
CA GLY A 294 -24.96 -50.39 5.19
C GLY A 294 -26.47 -50.62 4.99
N ASN A 295 -27.07 -49.83 4.11
CA ASN A 295 -28.53 -49.72 3.87
C ASN A 295 -29.23 -51.01 3.35
N LYS A 296 -28.48 -52.09 3.11
CA LYS A 296 -29.05 -53.41 2.74
C LYS A 296 -29.11 -54.43 3.88
N GLY A 297 -28.40 -54.15 4.98
CA GLY A 297 -28.36 -55.01 6.15
C GLY A 297 -28.61 -54.21 7.42
N PHE A 298 -27.60 -54.09 8.28
CA PHE A 298 -27.78 -53.51 9.61
C PHE A 298 -28.15 -52.01 9.65
N GLY A 299 -27.83 -51.25 8.59
CA GLY A 299 -28.02 -49.80 8.54
C GLY A 299 -26.79 -49.05 8.02
N ASP A 300 -27.02 -47.83 7.54
CA ASP A 300 -26.08 -46.89 6.91
C ASP A 300 -25.69 -45.69 7.80
N SER A 301 -26.09 -45.71 9.06
CA SER A 301 -25.76 -44.73 10.09
C SER A 301 -25.83 -45.36 11.48
N THR A 302 -25.25 -44.71 12.49
CA THR A 302 -25.41 -45.12 13.90
C THR A 302 -26.89 -45.10 14.32
N ALA A 303 -27.74 -44.29 13.66
CA ALA A 303 -29.18 -44.24 13.94
C ALA A 303 -29.92 -45.48 13.40
N SER A 304 -29.74 -45.81 12.12
CA SER A 304 -30.38 -47.00 11.52
C SER A 304 -29.86 -48.31 12.15
N ILE A 305 -28.59 -48.39 12.53
CA ILE A 305 -28.05 -49.56 13.28
C ILE A 305 -28.64 -49.66 14.70
N LYS A 306 -28.91 -48.54 15.38
CA LYS A 306 -29.63 -48.54 16.68
C LYS A 306 -31.09 -48.98 16.55
N GLU A 307 -31.74 -48.71 15.42
CA GLU A 307 -33.09 -49.22 15.14
C GLU A 307 -33.06 -50.75 14.97
N THR A 308 -32.10 -51.28 14.20
CA THR A 308 -31.83 -52.73 14.08
C THR A 308 -31.57 -53.38 15.46
N ILE A 309 -30.75 -52.77 16.32
CA ILE A 309 -30.55 -53.25 17.71
C ILE A 309 -31.87 -53.25 18.50
N SER A 310 -32.72 -52.24 18.31
CA SER A 310 -34.02 -52.15 18.98
C SER A 310 -34.98 -53.26 18.54
N VAL A 311 -34.92 -53.68 17.27
CA VAL A 311 -35.65 -54.86 16.76
C VAL A 311 -35.14 -56.16 17.40
N ILE A 312 -33.82 -56.35 17.53
CA ILE A 312 -33.25 -57.52 18.22
C ILE A 312 -33.67 -57.55 19.69
N LEU A 313 -33.58 -56.42 20.39
CA LEU A 313 -34.00 -56.31 21.79
C LEU A 313 -35.49 -56.64 21.96
N LYS A 314 -36.34 -56.16 21.04
CA LYS A 314 -37.76 -56.50 21.03
C LYS A 314 -37.98 -58.01 20.86
N TYR A 315 -37.33 -58.63 19.87
CA TYR A 315 -37.40 -60.08 19.64
C TYR A 315 -37.00 -60.88 20.90
N LYS A 316 -35.91 -60.49 21.58
CA LYS A 316 -35.42 -61.15 22.80
C LYS A 316 -36.31 -60.95 24.03
N LEU A 317 -37.16 -59.92 24.06
CA LEU A 317 -38.07 -59.61 25.16
C LEU A 317 -39.50 -60.11 24.95
N GLU A 318 -40.01 -60.09 23.71
CA GLU A 318 -41.41 -60.39 23.39
C GLU A 318 -41.60 -61.76 22.73
N GLU A 319 -40.70 -62.17 21.81
CA GLU A 319 -40.89 -63.37 20.98
C GLU A 319 -40.12 -64.60 21.49
N LEU A 320 -38.88 -64.43 21.95
CA LEU A 320 -38.02 -65.53 22.38
C LEU A 320 -38.48 -66.20 23.70
N PRO A 321 -38.92 -65.48 24.75
CA PRO A 321 -39.33 -66.10 26.01
C PRO A 321 -40.52 -67.07 25.93
N PRO A 322 -41.65 -66.79 25.23
CA PRO A 322 -42.73 -67.76 25.12
C PRO A 322 -42.33 -69.00 24.31
N MET A 323 -41.39 -68.88 23.36
CA MET A 323 -40.88 -70.03 22.61
C MET A 323 -39.97 -70.93 23.45
N LEU A 324 -39.17 -70.37 24.36
CA LEU A 324 -38.41 -71.15 25.36
C LEU A 324 -39.36 -71.90 26.33
N GLN A 325 -40.47 -71.26 26.70
CA GLN A 325 -41.53 -71.92 27.47
C GLN A 325 -42.22 -73.03 26.65
N GLU A 326 -42.42 -72.85 25.35
CA GLU A 326 -43.02 -73.85 24.47
C GLU A 326 -42.11 -75.06 24.24
N GLN A 327 -40.81 -74.87 24.06
CA GLN A 327 -39.80 -75.95 24.04
C GLN A 327 -39.89 -76.80 25.32
N SER A 328 -39.97 -76.14 26.48
CA SER A 328 -40.14 -76.78 27.78
C SER A 328 -41.49 -77.48 27.91
N SER A 329 -42.56 -76.90 27.34
CA SER A 329 -43.92 -77.45 27.33
C SER A 329 -44.01 -78.72 26.48
N LEU A 330 -43.43 -78.71 25.28
CA LEU A 330 -43.32 -79.85 24.37
C LEU A 330 -42.61 -81.04 25.04
N SER A 331 -41.45 -80.80 25.66
CA SER A 331 -40.70 -81.82 26.38
C SER A 331 -41.52 -82.45 27.52
N ASN A 332 -42.15 -81.62 28.36
CA ASN A 332 -43.02 -82.11 29.44
C ASN A 332 -44.27 -82.85 28.93
N HIS A 333 -44.87 -82.39 27.83
CA HIS A 333 -46.04 -83.02 27.20
C HIS A 333 -45.70 -84.42 26.67
N LEU A 334 -44.56 -84.57 26.00
CA LEU A 334 -44.08 -85.88 25.53
C LEU A 334 -43.75 -86.82 26.70
N VAL A 335 -43.06 -86.33 27.74
CA VAL A 335 -42.76 -87.11 28.95
C VAL A 335 -44.04 -87.58 29.66
N ASN A 336 -45.06 -86.72 29.77
CA ASN A 336 -46.35 -87.08 30.36
C ASN A 336 -47.08 -88.14 29.53
N LEU A 337 -47.12 -87.98 28.21
CA LEU A 337 -47.67 -88.97 27.27
C LEU A 337 -46.94 -90.33 27.38
N HIS A 338 -45.61 -90.31 27.40
CA HIS A 338 -44.78 -91.51 27.54
C HIS A 338 -45.03 -92.23 28.86
N ASN A 339 -45.14 -91.49 29.97
CA ASN A 339 -45.44 -92.06 31.28
C ASN A 339 -46.86 -92.64 31.34
N GLY A 340 -47.85 -91.95 30.77
CA GLY A 340 -49.23 -92.44 30.64
C GLY A 340 -49.30 -93.75 29.86
N GLN A 341 -48.69 -93.80 28.67
CA GLN A 341 -48.63 -95.00 27.82
C GLN A 341 -47.95 -96.18 28.53
N ARG A 342 -46.83 -95.94 29.22
CA ARG A 342 -46.13 -96.95 30.02
C ARG A 342 -46.99 -97.50 31.16
N SER A 343 -47.78 -96.66 31.83
CA SER A 343 -48.61 -97.08 32.97
C SER A 343 -49.76 -98.03 32.59
N ILE A 344 -50.19 -98.00 31.32
CA ILE A 344 -51.17 -98.95 30.74
C ILE A 344 -50.51 -100.02 29.85
N HIS A 345 -49.18 -100.20 29.95
CA HIS A 345 -48.37 -101.15 29.17
C HIS A 345 -48.51 -101.04 27.63
N ARG A 346 -48.88 -99.86 27.11
CA ARG A 346 -48.94 -99.59 25.66
C ARG A 346 -47.57 -99.17 25.11
N PRO A 347 -47.31 -99.36 23.80
CA PRO A 347 -46.16 -98.79 23.12
C PRO A 347 -46.08 -97.27 23.30
N VAL A 348 -44.85 -96.77 23.40
CA VAL A 348 -44.57 -95.34 23.56
C VAL A 348 -44.64 -94.65 22.20
N HIS A 349 -45.29 -93.49 22.12
CA HIS A 349 -45.34 -92.68 20.90
C HIS A 349 -43.95 -92.15 20.53
N VAL A 350 -43.50 -92.48 19.33
CA VAL A 350 -42.30 -91.96 18.69
C VAL A 350 -42.71 -90.73 17.86
N PRO A 351 -42.12 -89.55 18.11
CA PRO A 351 -42.31 -88.36 17.27
C PRO A 351 -41.96 -88.58 15.80
N GLN A 352 -42.37 -87.63 14.95
CA GLN A 352 -41.92 -87.56 13.56
C GLN A 352 -40.41 -87.27 13.46
N ASP A 353 -39.82 -87.61 12.30
CA ASP A 353 -38.37 -87.56 12.09
C ASP A 353 -37.82 -86.12 12.21
N GLY A 354 -36.82 -85.94 13.07
CA GLY A 354 -36.28 -84.62 13.45
C GLY A 354 -37.19 -83.77 14.35
N ARG A 355 -38.24 -84.35 14.98
CA ARG A 355 -39.13 -83.69 15.96
C ARG A 355 -39.01 -84.30 17.37
N GLY A 356 -37.97 -85.10 17.61
CA GLY A 356 -37.59 -85.54 18.95
C GLY A 356 -37.14 -84.36 19.81
N THR A 357 -37.25 -84.50 21.13
CA THR A 357 -36.87 -83.42 22.08
C THR A 357 -35.39 -83.05 22.03
N GLU A 358 -34.54 -83.92 21.48
CA GLU A 358 -33.11 -83.66 21.25
C GLU A 358 -32.90 -82.86 19.95
N ASP A 359 -33.59 -83.21 18.86
CA ASP A 359 -33.55 -82.46 17.58
C ASP A 359 -34.03 -81.01 17.76
N LEU A 360 -35.13 -80.83 18.50
CA LEU A 360 -35.68 -79.51 18.85
C LEU A 360 -34.74 -78.68 19.74
N ALA A 361 -33.83 -79.32 20.47
CA ALA A 361 -32.80 -78.65 21.27
C ALA A 361 -31.60 -78.24 20.42
N GLU A 362 -31.07 -79.13 19.56
CA GLU A 362 -29.97 -78.79 18.64
C GLU A 362 -30.35 -77.64 17.69
N LYS A 363 -31.58 -77.64 17.18
CA LYS A 363 -32.12 -76.55 16.36
C LYS A 363 -32.29 -75.24 17.13
N TRP A 364 -32.67 -75.29 18.41
CA TRP A 364 -32.75 -74.11 19.27
C TRP A 364 -31.36 -73.53 19.58
N ASP A 365 -30.38 -74.37 19.91
CA ASP A 365 -29.00 -73.94 20.18
C ASP A 365 -28.30 -73.41 18.91
N SER A 366 -28.65 -73.95 17.74
CA SER A 366 -28.25 -73.41 16.44
C SER A 366 -28.79 -71.98 16.22
N LEU A 367 -30.09 -71.75 16.49
CA LEU A 367 -30.70 -70.41 16.42
C LEU A 367 -30.05 -69.44 17.42
N ALA A 368 -29.79 -69.89 18.65
CA ALA A 368 -29.11 -69.09 19.67
C ALA A 368 -27.68 -68.70 19.25
N THR A 369 -26.95 -69.61 18.58
CA THR A 369 -25.61 -69.35 18.05
C THR A 369 -25.64 -68.31 16.93
N VAL A 370 -26.53 -68.47 15.95
CA VAL A 370 -26.70 -67.50 14.85
C VAL A 370 -27.10 -66.12 15.38
N LEU A 371 -27.99 -66.06 16.37
CA LEU A 371 -28.41 -64.82 17.03
C LEU A 371 -27.26 -64.11 17.75
N VAL A 372 -26.40 -64.83 18.49
CA VAL A 372 -25.24 -64.23 19.17
C VAL A 372 -24.22 -63.69 18.16
N GLU A 373 -23.96 -64.40 17.07
CA GLU A 373 -23.07 -63.91 16.01
C GLU A 373 -23.64 -62.70 15.27
N TYR A 374 -24.96 -62.66 15.05
CA TYR A 374 -25.68 -61.50 14.50
C TYR A 374 -25.60 -60.29 15.45
N GLU A 375 -25.87 -60.48 16.75
CA GLU A 375 -25.73 -59.43 17.77
C GLU A 375 -24.31 -58.85 17.86
N ASN A 376 -23.28 -59.70 17.68
CA ASN A 376 -21.89 -59.25 17.65
C ASN A 376 -21.60 -58.43 16.39
N ALA A 377 -21.97 -58.94 15.20
CA ALA A 377 -21.77 -58.23 13.94
C ALA A 377 -22.48 -56.86 13.89
N VAL A 378 -23.71 -56.78 14.43
CA VAL A 378 -24.46 -55.52 14.55
C VAL A 378 -23.78 -54.55 15.54
N ARG A 379 -23.21 -55.04 16.65
CA ARG A 379 -22.51 -54.23 17.65
C ARG A 379 -21.17 -53.70 17.13
N ASP A 380 -20.43 -54.53 16.42
CA ASP A 380 -19.14 -54.16 15.82
C ASP A 380 -19.35 -53.15 14.68
N SER A 381 -20.41 -53.33 13.88
CA SER A 381 -20.88 -52.33 12.91
C SER A 381 -21.26 -51.01 13.59
N LEU A 382 -22.02 -51.02 14.69
CA LEU A 382 -22.34 -49.80 15.45
C LEU A 382 -21.08 -49.04 15.91
N ALA A 383 -20.08 -49.76 16.44
CA ALA A 383 -18.83 -49.16 16.88
C ALA A 383 -18.03 -48.54 15.71
N MET A 384 -18.03 -49.20 14.55
CA MET A 384 -17.42 -48.69 13.34
C MET A 384 -18.13 -47.43 12.82
N PHE A 385 -19.46 -47.48 12.62
CA PHE A 385 -20.25 -46.36 12.12
C PHE A 385 -20.19 -45.15 13.05
N SER A 386 -20.21 -45.34 14.37
CA SER A 386 -20.04 -44.25 15.34
C SER A 386 -18.64 -43.59 15.30
N THR A 387 -17.62 -44.34 14.85
CA THR A 387 -16.28 -43.79 14.61
C THR A 387 -16.25 -43.00 13.30
N MET A 388 -16.85 -43.57 12.24
CA MET A 388 -17.00 -42.92 10.93
C MET A 388 -17.76 -41.58 11.00
N GLU A 389 -18.88 -41.53 11.72
CA GLU A 389 -19.64 -40.28 11.95
C GLU A 389 -18.77 -39.20 12.60
N SER A 390 -17.95 -39.59 13.59
CA SER A 390 -17.06 -38.67 14.30
C SER A 390 -15.97 -38.08 13.38
N GLU A 391 -15.41 -38.90 12.49
CA GLU A 391 -14.42 -38.47 11.50
C GLU A 391 -15.05 -37.65 10.36
N LEU A 392 -16.22 -38.04 9.85
CA LEU A 392 -16.99 -37.32 8.83
C LEU A 392 -17.45 -35.94 9.31
N LEU A 393 -17.84 -35.83 10.59
CA LEU A 393 -18.17 -34.56 11.23
C LEU A 393 -16.93 -33.65 11.34
N LEU A 394 -15.78 -34.20 11.74
CA LEU A 394 -14.51 -33.47 11.80
C LEU A 394 -14.04 -33.03 10.40
N ILE A 395 -14.21 -33.87 9.38
CA ILE A 395 -13.98 -33.55 7.97
C ILE A 395 -14.91 -32.41 7.53
N THR A 396 -16.21 -32.52 7.79
CA THR A 396 -17.20 -31.47 7.46
C THR A 396 -16.87 -30.14 8.14
N SER A 397 -16.43 -30.16 9.41
CA SER A 397 -16.00 -28.96 10.14
C SER A 397 -14.71 -28.33 9.61
N LYS A 398 -13.74 -29.15 9.16
CA LYS A 398 -12.57 -28.66 8.41
C LYS A 398 -12.99 -28.00 7.10
N CYS A 399 -13.87 -28.63 6.34
CA CYS A 399 -14.39 -28.12 5.08
C CYS A 399 -15.12 -26.77 5.26
N GLY A 400 -15.97 -26.63 6.28
CA GLY A 400 -16.67 -25.38 6.58
C GLY A 400 -15.74 -24.17 6.74
N ARG A 401 -14.68 -24.31 7.55
CA ARG A 401 -13.70 -23.23 7.80
C ARG A 401 -12.92 -22.81 6.56
N VAL A 402 -12.63 -23.74 5.64
CA VAL A 402 -12.01 -23.40 4.35
C VAL A 402 -13.02 -22.64 3.47
N GLY A 403 -14.29 -23.04 3.48
CA GLY A 403 -15.38 -22.34 2.78
C GLY A 403 -15.59 -20.90 3.27
N GLU A 404 -15.57 -20.69 4.59
CA GLU A 404 -15.62 -19.35 5.21
C GLU A 404 -14.44 -18.47 4.75
N TRP A 405 -13.22 -19.02 4.74
CA TRP A 405 -12.04 -18.31 4.23
C TRP A 405 -12.15 -17.98 2.74
N ILE A 406 -12.64 -18.91 1.89
CA ILE A 406 -12.88 -18.66 0.45
C ILE A 406 -13.85 -17.48 0.26
N VAL A 407 -14.95 -17.42 1.02
CA VAL A 407 -15.92 -16.32 0.93
C VAL A 407 -15.29 -14.98 1.31
N VAL A 408 -14.48 -14.93 2.38
CA VAL A 408 -13.77 -13.71 2.79
C VAL A 408 -12.76 -13.27 1.73
N GLN A 409 -11.95 -14.20 1.19
CA GLN A 409 -11.01 -13.85 0.11
C GLN A 409 -11.75 -13.38 -1.15
N GLN A 410 -12.87 -14.01 -1.50
CA GLN A 410 -13.68 -13.59 -2.62
C GLN A 410 -14.20 -12.16 -2.45
N GLN A 411 -14.66 -11.76 -1.26
CA GLN A 411 -15.10 -10.39 -0.99
C GLN A 411 -13.98 -9.36 -1.18
N VAL A 412 -12.75 -9.69 -0.79
CA VAL A 412 -11.57 -8.83 -1.03
C VAL A 412 -11.25 -8.72 -2.53
N LEU A 413 -11.27 -9.84 -3.26
CA LEU A 413 -10.97 -9.86 -4.69
C LEU A 413 -12.07 -9.20 -5.54
N ASP A 414 -13.33 -9.34 -5.14
CA ASP A 414 -14.50 -8.71 -5.80
C ASP A 414 -14.66 -7.22 -5.40
N SER A 415 -13.84 -6.68 -4.49
CA SER A 415 -13.93 -5.27 -4.04
C SER A 415 -13.57 -4.24 -5.12
N HIS A 416 -12.74 -4.64 -6.09
CA HIS A 416 -12.13 -3.77 -7.10
C HIS A 416 -11.27 -2.61 -6.53
N ASP A 417 -10.88 -2.65 -5.25
CA ASP A 417 -9.88 -1.73 -4.70
C ASP A 417 -8.49 -2.13 -5.21
N TYR A 418 -7.95 -1.31 -6.13
CA TYR A 418 -6.62 -1.48 -6.71
C TYR A 418 -5.57 -0.53 -6.10
N GLY A 419 -5.86 0.08 -4.95
CA GLY A 419 -4.98 1.01 -4.23
C GLY A 419 -5.10 2.46 -4.72
N ASN A 420 -4.85 3.40 -3.80
CA ASN A 420 -4.99 4.84 -4.00
C ASN A 420 -3.68 5.60 -4.31
N SER A 421 -2.55 4.89 -4.35
CA SER A 421 -1.20 5.46 -4.46
C SER A 421 -0.19 4.36 -4.81
N LEU A 422 0.99 4.73 -5.34
CA LEU A 422 2.05 3.76 -5.67
C LEU A 422 2.56 2.96 -4.46
N ALA A 423 2.48 3.53 -3.25
CA ALA A 423 2.76 2.79 -2.02
C ALA A 423 1.63 1.80 -1.69
N GLY A 424 0.37 2.21 -1.87
CA GLY A 424 -0.80 1.36 -1.69
C GLY A 424 -0.84 0.18 -2.67
N THR A 425 -0.52 0.38 -3.96
CA THR A 425 -0.49 -0.71 -4.94
C THR A 425 0.57 -1.76 -4.63
N ARG A 426 1.76 -1.34 -4.19
CA ARG A 426 2.84 -2.24 -3.75
C ARG A 426 2.43 -3.02 -2.50
N ALA A 427 1.79 -2.37 -1.52
CA ALA A 427 1.25 -3.06 -0.34
C ALA A 427 0.14 -4.08 -0.69
N LEU A 428 -0.69 -3.81 -1.71
CA LEU A 428 -1.68 -4.76 -2.20
C LEU A 428 -1.05 -5.94 -2.97
N GLU A 429 0.07 -5.73 -3.68
CA GLU A 429 0.83 -6.81 -4.29
C GLU A 429 1.52 -7.70 -3.23
N ASP A 430 2.04 -7.12 -2.14
CA ASP A 430 2.55 -7.89 -1.00
C ASP A 430 1.45 -8.66 -0.25
N ASN A 431 0.26 -8.05 -0.07
CA ASN A 431 -0.92 -8.75 0.44
C ASN A 431 -1.36 -9.89 -0.49
N TYR A 432 -1.26 -9.72 -1.81
CA TYR A 432 -1.52 -10.78 -2.78
C TYR A 432 -0.48 -11.92 -2.69
N ASN A 433 0.80 -11.59 -2.48
CA ASN A 433 1.85 -12.58 -2.22
C ASN A 433 1.62 -13.35 -0.90
N LEU A 434 0.99 -12.72 0.11
CA LEU A 434 0.54 -13.41 1.32
C LEU A 434 -0.69 -14.29 1.04
N PHE A 435 -1.67 -13.82 0.26
CA PHE A 435 -2.81 -14.61 -0.20
C PHE A 435 -2.37 -15.87 -0.95
N LEU A 436 -1.41 -15.79 -1.87
CA LEU A 436 -0.88 -16.96 -2.58
C LEU A 436 -0.29 -18.02 -1.62
N LYS A 437 0.45 -17.58 -0.59
CA LYS A 437 0.99 -18.48 0.45
C LYS A 437 -0.12 -19.14 1.27
N GLN A 438 -1.18 -18.42 1.59
CA GLN A 438 -2.35 -18.99 2.26
C GLN A 438 -3.11 -19.96 1.36
N LEU A 439 -3.37 -19.57 0.10
CA LEU A 439 -4.07 -20.37 -0.90
C LEU A 439 -3.41 -21.74 -1.10
N GLU A 440 -2.08 -21.79 -1.17
CA GLU A 440 -1.36 -23.06 -1.30
C GLU A 440 -1.56 -23.96 -0.06
N VAL A 441 -1.55 -23.40 1.16
CA VAL A 441 -1.90 -24.19 2.37
C VAL A 441 -3.35 -24.68 2.34
N GLN A 442 -4.29 -23.86 1.86
CA GLN A 442 -5.71 -24.24 1.79
C GLN A 442 -6.00 -25.29 0.70
N LYS A 443 -5.25 -25.30 -0.41
CA LYS A 443 -5.31 -26.36 -1.44
C LYS A 443 -4.95 -27.75 -0.88
N GLN A 444 -4.12 -27.82 0.15
CA GLN A 444 -3.78 -29.08 0.81
C GLN A 444 -4.93 -29.64 1.67
N ALA A 445 -5.96 -28.86 1.99
CA ALA A 445 -7.10 -29.30 2.80
C ALA A 445 -8.02 -30.32 2.08
N PRO A 446 -8.55 -30.07 0.87
CA PRO A 446 -9.36 -31.07 0.16
C PRO A 446 -8.57 -32.34 -0.18
N VAL A 447 -7.28 -32.23 -0.53
CA VAL A 447 -6.39 -33.37 -0.78
C VAL A 447 -6.31 -34.29 0.44
N LYS A 448 -5.99 -33.73 1.62
CA LYS A 448 -5.91 -34.50 2.88
C LYS A 448 -7.24 -35.08 3.33
N VAL A 449 -8.36 -34.46 2.94
CA VAL A 449 -9.69 -35.05 3.17
C VAL A 449 -9.95 -36.22 2.22
N ARG A 450 -9.61 -36.12 0.93
CA ARG A 450 -9.68 -37.27 -0.01
C ARG A 450 -8.80 -38.42 0.46
N GLU A 451 -7.58 -38.15 0.91
CA GLU A 451 -6.66 -39.16 1.47
C GLU A 451 -7.25 -39.86 2.71
N ALA A 452 -7.84 -39.10 3.64
CA ALA A 452 -8.49 -39.65 4.81
C ALA A 452 -9.71 -40.54 4.45
N LEU A 453 -10.56 -40.09 3.53
CA LEU A 453 -11.72 -40.87 3.09
C LEU A 453 -11.31 -42.13 2.31
N ALA A 454 -10.31 -42.02 1.42
CA ALA A 454 -9.79 -43.14 0.65
C ALA A 454 -9.05 -44.19 1.50
N SER A 455 -8.62 -43.83 2.72
CA SER A 455 -7.95 -44.77 3.64
C SER A 455 -8.85 -45.89 4.14
N ASN A 456 -10.17 -45.72 4.10
CA ASN A 456 -11.15 -46.73 4.50
C ASN A 456 -12.34 -46.78 3.52
N PRO A 457 -12.34 -47.68 2.53
CA PRO A 457 -13.44 -47.82 1.55
C PRO A 457 -14.82 -48.09 2.15
N ARG A 458 -14.92 -48.53 3.42
CA ARG A 458 -16.22 -48.69 4.09
C ARG A 458 -16.93 -47.35 4.35
N TYR A 459 -16.26 -46.20 4.21
CA TYR A 459 -16.93 -44.90 4.21
C TYR A 459 -18.04 -44.81 3.15
N GLU A 460 -17.94 -45.52 2.03
CA GLU A 460 -18.98 -45.52 0.98
C GLU A 460 -20.32 -46.13 1.44
N LEU A 461 -20.33 -46.88 2.54
CA LEU A 461 -21.54 -47.45 3.15
C LEU A 461 -22.30 -46.47 4.06
N HIS A 462 -21.73 -45.28 4.32
CA HIS A 462 -22.26 -44.29 5.26
C HIS A 462 -23.09 -43.21 4.56
N ALA A 463 -24.31 -42.94 5.05
CA ALA A 463 -25.26 -42.01 4.41
C ALA A 463 -24.68 -40.60 4.13
N GLU A 464 -23.88 -40.05 5.04
CA GLU A 464 -23.25 -38.72 4.85
C GLU A 464 -22.03 -38.69 3.91
N TYR A 465 -21.50 -39.82 3.44
CA TYR A 465 -20.26 -39.85 2.65
C TYR A 465 -20.33 -39.00 1.38
N HIS A 466 -21.39 -39.14 0.59
CA HIS A 466 -21.61 -38.33 -0.61
C HIS A 466 -21.80 -36.83 -0.27
N VAL A 467 -22.31 -36.51 0.92
CA VAL A 467 -22.42 -35.12 1.41
C VAL A 467 -21.05 -34.55 1.78
N ALA A 468 -20.15 -35.37 2.33
CA ALA A 468 -18.76 -34.98 2.59
C ALA A 468 -17.98 -34.77 1.28
N ILE A 469 -18.03 -35.72 0.35
CA ILE A 469 -17.41 -35.59 -0.99
C ILE A 469 -17.94 -34.35 -1.74
N GLY A 470 -19.26 -34.16 -1.80
CA GLY A 470 -19.87 -33.00 -2.45
C GLY A 470 -19.60 -31.65 -1.74
N LYS A 471 -19.04 -31.64 -0.52
CA LYS A 471 -18.46 -30.44 0.11
C LYS A 471 -17.01 -30.24 -0.32
N VAL A 472 -16.21 -31.30 -0.42
CA VAL A 472 -14.82 -31.26 -0.90
C VAL A 472 -14.74 -30.72 -2.33
N GLU A 473 -15.55 -31.25 -3.25
CA GLU A 473 -15.59 -30.81 -4.66
C GLU A 473 -15.95 -29.32 -4.80
N LYS A 474 -16.86 -28.82 -3.94
CA LYS A 474 -17.22 -27.39 -3.90
C LYS A 474 -16.07 -26.52 -3.41
N LEU A 475 -15.24 -27.00 -2.49
CA LEU A 475 -14.03 -26.30 -2.06
C LEU A 475 -12.95 -26.30 -3.14
N GLU A 476 -12.71 -27.43 -3.80
CA GLU A 476 -11.76 -27.51 -4.93
C GLU A 476 -12.14 -26.53 -6.05
N LYS A 477 -13.43 -26.47 -6.40
CA LYS A 477 -13.97 -25.48 -7.35
C LYS A 477 -13.80 -24.04 -6.85
N GLY A 478 -14.19 -23.76 -5.60
CA GLY A 478 -14.08 -22.42 -5.01
C GLY A 478 -12.63 -21.91 -4.90
N LEU A 479 -11.68 -22.78 -4.57
CA LEU A 479 -10.25 -22.48 -4.53
C LEU A 479 -9.71 -22.12 -5.92
N GLY A 480 -10.13 -22.84 -6.97
CA GLY A 480 -9.80 -22.51 -8.36
C GLY A 480 -10.43 -21.20 -8.85
N GLU A 481 -11.64 -20.89 -8.42
CA GLU A 481 -12.33 -19.64 -8.73
C GLU A 481 -11.63 -18.43 -8.09
N ILE A 482 -11.26 -18.49 -6.81
CA ILE A 482 -10.52 -17.38 -6.17
C ILE A 482 -9.08 -17.28 -6.65
N GLU A 483 -8.42 -18.37 -7.07
CA GLU A 483 -7.11 -18.26 -7.74
C GLU A 483 -7.23 -17.48 -9.06
N THR A 484 -8.29 -17.76 -9.82
CA THR A 484 -8.55 -17.13 -11.12
C THR A 484 -8.91 -15.65 -10.95
N LYS A 485 -9.80 -15.33 -9.99
CA LYS A 485 -10.09 -13.94 -9.58
C LYS A 485 -8.84 -13.22 -9.07
N GLY A 486 -8.00 -13.91 -8.31
CA GLY A 486 -6.73 -13.40 -7.80
C GLY A 486 -5.81 -12.87 -8.89
N LYS A 487 -5.68 -13.60 -10.00
CA LYS A 487 -4.87 -13.19 -11.16
C LYS A 487 -5.41 -11.91 -11.82
N TYR A 488 -6.73 -11.79 -11.98
CA TYR A 488 -7.36 -10.57 -12.50
C TYR A 488 -7.25 -9.38 -11.54
N TYR A 489 -7.39 -9.63 -10.23
CA TYR A 489 -7.20 -8.61 -9.19
C TYR A 489 -5.78 -8.06 -9.20
N LEU A 490 -4.76 -8.93 -9.22
CA LEU A 490 -3.35 -8.53 -9.33
C LEU A 490 -3.08 -7.74 -10.63
N GLN A 491 -3.68 -8.14 -11.76
CA GLN A 491 -3.58 -7.38 -13.00
C GLN A 491 -4.16 -5.96 -12.85
N GLY A 492 -5.28 -5.81 -12.13
CA GLY A 492 -5.84 -4.51 -11.76
C GLY A 492 -4.90 -3.66 -10.90
N VAL A 493 -4.33 -4.24 -9.83
CA VAL A 493 -3.34 -3.58 -8.96
C VAL A 493 -2.11 -3.12 -9.75
N ARG A 494 -1.55 -3.97 -10.63
CA ARG A 494 -0.37 -3.65 -11.44
C ARG A 494 -0.63 -2.57 -12.48
N LEU A 495 -1.79 -2.58 -13.15
CA LEU A 495 -2.19 -1.49 -14.04
C LEU A 495 -2.38 -0.19 -13.24
N SER A 496 -2.97 -0.25 -12.05
CA SER A 496 -3.08 0.90 -11.15
C SER A 496 -1.71 1.45 -10.74
N ALA A 497 -0.73 0.57 -10.49
CA ALA A 497 0.65 0.97 -10.17
C ALA A 497 1.32 1.72 -11.34
N GLN A 498 1.13 1.26 -12.58
CA GLN A 498 1.66 1.93 -13.77
C GLN A 498 1.09 3.34 -13.95
N GLU A 499 -0.20 3.55 -13.68
CA GLU A 499 -0.81 4.89 -13.67
C GLU A 499 -0.21 5.79 -12.58
N TYR A 500 0.04 5.27 -11.37
CA TYR A 500 0.71 6.04 -10.32
C TYR A 500 2.21 6.27 -10.56
N GLU A 501 2.88 5.46 -11.38
CA GLU A 501 4.25 5.73 -11.84
C GLU A 501 4.32 6.82 -12.92
N LYS A 502 3.23 7.08 -13.67
CA LYS A 502 3.14 8.29 -14.51
C LYS A 502 3.11 9.56 -13.67
N LEU A 503 2.36 9.56 -12.55
CA LEU A 503 2.27 10.72 -11.65
C LEU A 503 3.65 11.17 -11.12
N SER A 504 4.55 10.24 -10.79
CA SER A 504 5.88 10.63 -10.28
C SER A 504 6.73 11.33 -11.34
N ARG A 505 6.49 11.07 -12.64
CA ARG A 505 7.15 11.75 -13.76
C ARG A 505 6.61 13.16 -14.03
N LEU A 506 5.41 13.49 -13.54
CA LEU A 506 4.82 14.83 -13.70
C LEU A 506 5.35 15.85 -12.67
N ILE A 507 6.10 15.41 -11.65
CA ILE A 507 6.64 16.27 -10.59
C ILE A 507 7.72 17.21 -11.13
N GLU A 508 8.62 16.73 -12.00
CA GLU A 508 9.70 17.53 -12.56
C GLU A 508 9.20 18.61 -13.55
N PRO A 509 8.31 18.30 -14.53
CA PRO A 509 7.66 19.32 -15.36
C PRO A 509 6.88 20.36 -14.56
N GLU A 510 6.19 19.96 -13.48
CA GLU A 510 5.47 20.89 -12.61
C GLU A 510 6.41 21.85 -11.87
N HIS A 511 7.47 21.31 -11.25
CA HIS A 511 8.42 22.13 -10.50
C HIS A 511 9.21 23.06 -11.41
N TRP A 512 9.63 22.60 -12.59
CA TRP A 512 10.26 23.44 -13.60
C TRP A 512 9.32 24.54 -14.09
N ALA A 513 8.03 24.21 -14.32
CA ALA A 513 7.04 25.20 -14.70
C ALA A 513 6.93 26.31 -13.64
N ASP A 514 6.79 25.94 -12.36
CA ASP A 514 6.71 26.91 -11.26
C ASP A 514 8.01 27.73 -11.09
N GLN A 515 9.17 27.15 -11.37
CA GLN A 515 10.45 27.87 -11.36
C GLN A 515 10.57 28.91 -12.48
N ILE A 516 10.15 28.57 -13.71
CA ILE A 516 10.20 29.50 -14.85
C ILE A 516 9.12 30.58 -14.72
N ASP A 517 7.94 30.25 -14.19
CA ASP A 517 6.88 31.24 -13.97
C ASP A 517 7.35 32.36 -13.03
N ALA A 518 8.11 32.00 -11.98
CA ALA A 518 8.75 32.92 -11.05
C ALA A 518 9.98 33.67 -11.63
N VAL A 519 10.47 33.30 -12.82
CA VAL A 519 11.45 34.10 -13.58
C VAL A 519 10.70 35.15 -14.41
N PHE A 520 9.64 34.74 -15.14
CA PHE A 520 8.84 35.67 -15.93
C PHE A 520 8.14 36.73 -15.05
N GLU A 521 7.62 36.36 -13.87
CA GLU A 521 6.98 37.30 -12.94
C GLU A 521 7.95 38.33 -12.32
N LYS A 522 9.26 38.13 -12.40
CA LYS A 522 10.25 39.13 -11.97
C LYS A 522 10.52 40.21 -13.02
N ALA A 523 10.20 39.94 -14.29
CA ALA A 523 10.51 40.82 -15.43
C ALA A 523 11.97 41.34 -15.48
N ASP A 524 12.93 40.56 -14.95
CA ASP A 524 14.35 40.90 -14.97
C ASP A 524 14.95 40.62 -16.36
N LEU A 525 15.04 41.67 -17.18
CA LEU A 525 15.52 41.57 -18.56
C LEU A 525 17.06 41.60 -18.67
N GLY A 526 17.79 42.00 -17.62
CA GLY A 526 19.24 42.25 -17.66
C GLY A 526 19.63 43.73 -17.77
N ASN A 527 20.80 44.07 -17.24
CA ASN A 527 21.20 45.47 -17.00
C ASN A 527 22.10 46.05 -18.10
N ASN A 528 22.76 45.20 -18.89
CA ASN A 528 23.65 45.59 -19.99
C ASN A 528 23.40 44.66 -21.21
N LEU A 529 23.92 45.03 -22.38
CA LEU A 529 23.66 44.29 -23.62
C LEU A 529 24.10 42.82 -23.56
N ALA A 530 25.21 42.49 -22.89
CA ALA A 530 25.70 41.12 -22.75
C ALA A 530 24.79 40.27 -21.82
N ASP A 531 24.29 40.83 -20.71
CA ASP A 531 23.28 40.18 -19.86
C ASP A 531 22.03 39.81 -20.67
N VAL A 532 21.55 40.74 -21.50
CA VAL A 532 20.32 40.55 -22.30
C VAL A 532 20.55 39.51 -23.39
N GLN A 533 21.65 39.61 -24.14
CA GLN A 533 22.03 38.62 -25.16
C GLN A 533 22.16 37.21 -24.54
N GLN A 534 22.82 37.08 -23.38
CA GLN A 534 22.93 35.81 -22.68
C GLN A 534 21.55 35.26 -22.28
N ARG A 535 20.62 36.12 -21.83
CA ARG A 535 19.24 35.72 -21.49
C ARG A 535 18.43 35.31 -22.72
N VAL A 536 18.60 35.96 -23.87
CA VAL A 536 17.97 35.59 -25.15
C VAL A 536 18.47 34.20 -25.58
N SER A 537 19.77 33.98 -25.68
CA SER A 537 20.32 32.65 -26.05
C SER A 537 19.93 31.56 -25.04
N ALA A 538 19.96 31.86 -23.73
CA ALA A 538 19.55 30.91 -22.71
C ALA A 538 18.05 30.55 -22.80
N PHE A 539 17.18 31.51 -23.15
CA PHE A 539 15.76 31.28 -23.40
C PHE A 539 15.57 30.39 -24.64
N GLU A 540 16.22 30.72 -25.76
CA GLU A 540 16.08 29.95 -27.00
C GLU A 540 16.58 28.51 -26.85
N GLU A 541 17.80 28.31 -26.35
CA GLU A 541 18.40 26.97 -26.21
C GLU A 541 17.76 26.12 -25.10
N ASN A 542 17.54 26.69 -23.90
CA ASN A 542 17.17 25.91 -22.72
C ASN A 542 15.66 25.94 -22.45
N TYR A 543 15.00 27.09 -22.53
CA TYR A 543 13.57 27.16 -22.24
C TYR A 543 12.74 26.52 -23.36
N THR A 544 12.94 26.91 -24.63
CA THR A 544 12.06 26.42 -25.72
C THR A 544 12.18 24.90 -25.92
N ALA A 545 13.40 24.35 -25.85
CA ALA A 545 13.64 22.92 -25.99
C ALA A 545 13.02 22.11 -24.83
N ARG A 546 13.22 22.55 -23.58
CA ARG A 546 12.67 21.86 -22.39
C ARG A 546 11.15 21.95 -22.33
N LEU A 547 10.57 23.05 -22.78
CA LEU A 547 9.11 23.21 -22.93
C LEU A 547 8.54 22.19 -23.94
N GLN A 548 9.16 22.05 -25.11
CA GLN A 548 8.73 21.08 -26.13
C GLN A 548 8.87 19.62 -25.64
N GLU A 549 9.96 19.31 -24.94
CA GLU A 549 10.18 18.01 -24.31
C GLU A 549 9.04 17.66 -23.34
N TYR A 550 8.69 18.57 -22.43
CA TYR A 550 7.64 18.36 -21.44
C TYR A 550 6.23 18.36 -22.02
N LEU A 551 5.91 19.24 -23.00
CA LEU A 551 4.61 19.22 -23.68
C LEU A 551 4.38 17.87 -24.38
N LYS A 552 5.34 17.42 -25.19
CA LYS A 552 5.31 16.10 -25.85
C LYS A 552 5.18 14.97 -24.83
N MET A 553 5.93 15.02 -23.73
CA MET A 553 5.86 14.04 -22.64
C MET A 553 4.48 14.02 -21.96
N THR A 554 3.81 15.17 -21.80
CA THR A 554 2.41 15.20 -21.34
C THR A 554 1.42 14.66 -22.38
N GLU A 555 1.61 14.92 -23.67
CA GLU A 555 0.76 14.36 -24.74
C GLU A 555 0.86 12.83 -24.83
N GLU A 556 2.08 12.28 -24.80
CA GLU A 556 2.31 10.82 -24.82
C GLU A 556 1.71 10.14 -23.59
N MET A 557 1.82 10.76 -22.40
CA MET A 557 1.17 10.25 -21.20
C MET A 557 -0.37 10.43 -21.22
N ALA A 558 -0.90 11.51 -21.82
CA ALA A 558 -2.33 11.68 -22.01
C ALA A 558 -2.92 10.58 -22.89
N LEU A 559 -2.27 10.28 -24.02
CA LEU A 559 -2.69 9.22 -24.95
C LEU A 559 -2.74 7.85 -24.25
N MET A 560 -1.66 7.46 -23.55
CA MET A 560 -1.63 6.21 -22.79
C MET A 560 -2.69 6.15 -21.68
N THR A 561 -3.01 7.27 -21.04
CA THR A 561 -3.96 7.34 -19.91
C THR A 561 -5.41 7.32 -20.41
N ASN A 562 -5.71 7.98 -21.53
CA ASN A 562 -7.00 7.90 -22.21
C ASN A 562 -7.27 6.48 -22.74
N MET A 563 -6.26 5.79 -23.26
CA MET A 563 -6.35 4.36 -23.61
C MET A 563 -6.67 3.49 -22.39
N SER A 564 -6.06 3.74 -21.23
CA SER A 564 -6.42 3.07 -19.97
C SER A 564 -7.87 3.37 -19.56
N GLN A 565 -8.32 4.63 -19.68
CA GLN A 565 -9.67 5.07 -19.29
C GLN A 565 -10.78 4.38 -20.11
N GLN A 566 -10.62 4.27 -21.43
CA GLN A 566 -11.60 3.63 -22.30
C GLN A 566 -11.80 2.14 -21.99
N ASN A 567 -10.77 1.48 -21.45
CA ASN A 567 -10.84 0.06 -21.08
C ASN A 567 -11.25 -0.16 -19.62
N TYR A 568 -10.89 0.75 -18.70
CA TYR A 568 -11.14 0.60 -17.26
C TYR A 568 -11.39 1.95 -16.56
N ASN A 569 -12.57 2.13 -15.99
CA ASN A 569 -12.86 3.26 -15.10
C ASN A 569 -12.23 3.00 -13.71
N ARG A 570 -11.06 3.61 -13.45
CA ARG A 570 -10.29 3.46 -12.20
C ARG A 570 -9.87 4.81 -11.63
N ALA A 571 -9.89 4.93 -10.30
CA ALA A 571 -9.47 6.14 -9.59
C ALA A 571 -8.01 6.55 -9.87
N SER A 572 -7.12 5.60 -10.15
CA SER A 572 -5.73 5.87 -10.55
C SER A 572 -5.61 6.57 -11.91
N VAL A 573 -6.42 6.15 -12.89
CA VAL A 573 -6.52 6.80 -14.20
C VAL A 573 -7.06 8.22 -14.02
N THR A 574 -8.15 8.41 -13.26
CA THR A 574 -8.70 9.74 -12.95
C THR A 574 -7.67 10.64 -12.26
N SER A 575 -6.94 10.13 -11.28
CA SER A 575 -5.88 10.87 -10.58
C SER A 575 -4.75 11.30 -11.52
N CYS A 576 -4.36 10.40 -12.44
CA CYS A 576 -3.35 10.68 -13.45
C CYS A 576 -3.82 11.76 -14.43
N MET A 577 -5.07 11.67 -14.93
CA MET A 577 -5.66 12.67 -15.82
C MET A 577 -5.70 14.04 -15.15
N THR A 578 -6.32 14.17 -13.96
CA THR A 578 -6.46 15.48 -13.28
C THR A 578 -5.11 16.15 -12.99
N LYS A 579 -4.06 15.39 -12.66
CA LYS A 579 -2.71 15.96 -12.49
C LYS A 579 -2.09 16.36 -13.83
N LEU A 580 -2.27 15.55 -14.87
CA LEU A 580 -1.76 15.81 -16.21
C LEU A 580 -2.44 17.03 -16.83
N ASP A 581 -3.77 17.14 -16.76
CA ASP A 581 -4.55 18.32 -17.17
C ASP A 581 -4.02 19.59 -16.51
N MET A 582 -3.75 19.53 -15.20
CA MET A 582 -3.22 20.64 -14.40
C MET A 582 -1.77 21.01 -14.79
N VAL A 583 -0.90 20.04 -15.10
CA VAL A 583 0.47 20.33 -15.59
C VAL A 583 0.44 20.88 -17.02
N THR A 584 -0.37 20.31 -17.91
CA THR A 584 -0.57 20.82 -19.27
C THR A 584 -1.11 22.25 -19.26
N LEU A 585 -2.02 22.57 -18.34
CA LEU A 585 -2.53 23.94 -18.15
C LEU A 585 -1.43 24.91 -17.69
N LYS A 586 -0.53 24.50 -16.78
CA LYS A 586 0.66 25.31 -16.42
C LYS A 586 1.59 25.53 -17.62
N LEU A 587 1.94 24.46 -18.34
CA LEU A 587 2.86 24.54 -19.49
C LEU A 587 2.31 25.38 -20.66
N THR A 588 0.99 25.32 -20.89
CA THR A 588 0.33 26.15 -21.93
C THR A 588 0.12 27.60 -21.49
N ALA A 589 -0.09 27.88 -20.19
CA ALA A 589 -0.07 29.25 -19.67
C ALA A 589 1.33 29.88 -19.77
N LEU A 590 2.37 29.10 -19.50
CA LEU A 590 3.78 29.50 -19.66
C LEU A 590 4.13 29.85 -21.11
N GLN A 591 3.54 29.21 -22.12
CA GLN A 591 3.76 29.61 -23.52
C GLN A 591 3.42 31.08 -23.76
N ALA A 592 2.30 31.58 -23.21
CA ALA A 592 1.87 32.97 -23.38
C ALA A 592 2.80 33.95 -22.65
N LYS A 593 3.07 33.71 -21.35
CA LYS A 593 4.02 34.51 -20.56
C LYS A 593 5.43 34.52 -21.19
N ALA A 594 5.86 33.40 -21.77
CA ALA A 594 7.14 33.29 -22.43
C ALA A 594 7.24 34.09 -23.73
N THR A 595 6.18 34.15 -24.55
CA THR A 595 6.18 35.01 -25.74
C THR A 595 6.27 36.49 -25.38
N GLU A 596 5.59 36.92 -24.30
CA GLU A 596 5.65 38.29 -23.77
C GLU A 596 7.05 38.62 -23.21
N TYR A 597 7.66 37.69 -22.46
CA TYR A 597 9.02 37.82 -21.94
C TYR A 597 10.08 37.82 -23.07
N GLN A 598 9.92 36.99 -24.11
CA GLN A 598 10.83 36.98 -25.26
C GLN A 598 10.76 38.29 -26.05
N GLN A 599 9.56 38.83 -26.30
CA GLN A 599 9.42 40.15 -26.92
C GLN A 599 10.06 41.24 -26.05
N SER A 600 9.86 41.19 -24.74
CA SER A 600 10.46 42.15 -23.79
C SER A 600 12.00 42.10 -23.82
N LEU A 601 12.61 40.91 -23.87
CA LEU A 601 14.06 40.76 -24.03
C LEU A 601 14.56 41.28 -25.38
N LEU A 602 13.87 40.99 -26.48
CA LEU A 602 14.27 41.45 -27.82
C LEU A 602 14.18 42.97 -27.94
N THR A 603 13.09 43.59 -27.51
CA THR A 603 12.98 45.06 -27.48
C THR A 603 13.99 45.69 -26.51
N ARG A 604 14.33 45.02 -25.40
CA ARG A 604 15.44 45.47 -24.52
C ARG A 604 16.80 45.41 -25.23
N GLN A 605 17.04 44.37 -26.02
CA GLN A 605 18.27 44.22 -26.81
C GLN A 605 18.35 45.29 -27.91
N GLU A 606 17.26 45.56 -28.62
CA GLU A 606 17.15 46.61 -29.64
C GLU A 606 17.48 47.98 -29.04
N VAL A 607 16.84 48.36 -27.93
CA VAL A 607 17.06 49.64 -27.23
C VAL A 607 18.50 49.81 -26.77
N LEU A 608 19.11 48.78 -26.15
CA LEU A 608 20.51 48.88 -25.70
C LEU A 608 21.52 48.87 -26.85
N THR A 609 21.19 48.23 -27.99
CA THR A 609 22.05 48.24 -29.18
C THR A 609 22.06 49.63 -29.82
N ALA A 610 20.88 50.19 -30.10
CA ALA A 610 20.74 51.54 -30.65
C ALA A 610 21.36 52.60 -29.74
N LEU A 611 21.20 52.46 -28.41
CA LEU A 611 21.84 53.35 -27.46
C LEU A 611 23.38 53.32 -27.56
N ILE A 612 23.98 52.14 -27.65
CA ILE A 612 25.43 51.99 -27.82
C ILE A 612 25.90 52.55 -29.18
N GLU A 613 25.09 52.45 -30.22
CA GLU A 613 25.37 53.07 -31.52
C GLU A 613 25.42 54.61 -31.40
N SER A 614 24.41 55.26 -30.80
CA SER A 614 24.43 56.72 -30.55
C SER A 614 25.54 57.16 -29.59
N MET A 615 25.91 56.34 -28.60
CA MET A 615 27.05 56.62 -27.70
C MET A 615 28.39 56.64 -28.47
N ASN A 616 28.57 55.71 -29.42
CA ASN A 616 29.75 55.66 -30.28
C ASN A 616 29.75 56.79 -31.32
N GLU A 617 28.59 57.15 -31.86
CA GLU A 617 28.41 58.28 -32.76
C GLU A 617 28.80 59.60 -32.08
N PHE A 618 28.27 59.88 -30.88
CA PHE A 618 28.67 61.03 -30.07
C PHE A 618 30.18 61.09 -29.82
N ASN A 619 30.78 59.97 -29.39
CA ASN A 619 32.23 59.92 -29.10
C ASN A 619 33.09 60.09 -30.36
N THR A 620 32.62 59.64 -31.53
CA THR A 620 33.32 59.81 -32.81
C THR A 620 33.22 61.26 -33.26
N MET A 621 32.02 61.85 -33.24
CA MET A 621 31.83 63.24 -33.63
C MET A 621 32.57 64.23 -32.71
N ALA A 622 32.60 63.97 -31.39
CA ALA A 622 33.34 64.79 -30.44
C ALA A 622 34.86 64.75 -30.70
N ALA A 623 35.42 63.59 -31.05
CA ALA A 623 36.83 63.46 -31.43
C ALA A 623 37.14 64.18 -32.76
N GLU A 624 36.25 64.13 -33.74
CA GLU A 624 36.38 64.90 -34.99
C GLU A 624 36.29 66.41 -34.76
N PHE A 625 35.36 66.86 -33.92
CA PHE A 625 35.20 68.27 -33.53
C PHE A 625 36.44 68.82 -32.84
N ASP A 626 37.02 68.09 -31.89
CA ASP A 626 38.26 68.48 -31.19
C ASP A 626 39.39 68.78 -32.20
N VAL A 627 39.57 67.92 -33.22
CA VAL A 627 40.58 68.11 -34.27
C VAL A 627 40.28 69.32 -35.16
N MET A 628 39.00 69.58 -35.48
CA MET A 628 38.62 70.78 -36.24
C MET A 628 38.85 72.08 -35.45
N VAL A 629 38.58 72.07 -34.14
CA VAL A 629 38.84 73.22 -33.26
C VAL A 629 40.33 73.50 -33.14
N ASP A 630 41.16 72.47 -32.96
CA ASP A 630 42.61 72.66 -32.78
C ASP A 630 43.29 73.11 -34.08
N ALA A 631 42.83 72.64 -35.25
CA ALA A 631 43.31 73.13 -36.55
C ALA A 631 42.93 74.59 -36.82
N LEU A 632 41.70 74.99 -36.47
CA LEU A 632 41.25 76.38 -36.57
C LEU A 632 41.97 77.31 -35.57
N ASP A 633 42.33 76.79 -34.39
CA ASP A 633 43.10 77.54 -33.38
C ASP A 633 44.54 77.79 -33.83
N GLU A 634 45.18 76.80 -34.47
CA GLU A 634 46.50 76.99 -35.09
C GLU A 634 46.46 78.07 -36.17
N GLU A 635 45.41 78.12 -36.99
CA GLU A 635 45.22 79.16 -38.01
C GLU A 635 44.99 80.55 -37.40
N LEU A 636 44.04 80.69 -36.46
CA LEU A 636 43.72 81.96 -35.80
C LEU A 636 44.89 82.51 -34.99
N SER A 637 45.74 81.63 -34.46
CA SER A 637 46.96 81.98 -33.72
C SER A 637 48.12 82.47 -34.61
N THR A 638 47.98 82.47 -35.94
CA THR A 638 49.05 82.95 -36.84
C THR A 638 49.23 84.47 -36.74
N PRO A 639 50.47 84.98 -36.51
CA PRO A 639 50.71 86.42 -36.48
C PRO A 639 50.68 87.01 -37.90
N LEU A 640 49.95 88.12 -38.09
CA LEU A 640 49.95 88.81 -39.37
C LEU A 640 51.32 89.45 -39.66
N ILE A 641 51.82 89.21 -40.87
CA ILE A 641 52.99 89.88 -41.44
C ILE A 641 52.52 90.58 -42.72
N ALA A 642 52.38 91.90 -42.67
CA ALA A 642 51.90 92.73 -43.76
C ALA A 642 52.71 94.03 -43.81
N ASP A 643 53.26 94.36 -44.99
CA ASP A 643 54.03 95.59 -45.24
C ASP A 643 53.26 96.59 -46.12
N SER A 644 52.09 96.19 -46.63
CA SER A 644 51.23 96.96 -47.53
C SER A 644 49.74 96.70 -47.27
N MET A 645 48.87 97.56 -47.83
CA MET A 645 47.41 97.32 -47.82
C MET A 645 47.01 96.06 -48.59
N GLU A 646 47.73 95.71 -49.66
CA GLU A 646 47.44 94.51 -50.48
C GLU A 646 47.66 93.23 -49.67
N ASP A 647 48.66 93.18 -48.79
CA ASP A 647 48.88 92.05 -47.88
C ASP A 647 47.73 91.88 -46.88
N VAL A 648 47.20 92.99 -46.33
CA VAL A 648 46.07 92.96 -45.38
C VAL A 648 44.75 92.62 -46.07
N ASP A 649 44.48 93.17 -47.27
CA ASP A 649 43.30 92.83 -48.07
C ASP A 649 43.31 91.35 -48.49
N ASN A 650 44.49 90.77 -48.77
CA ASN A 650 44.65 89.34 -49.04
C ASN A 650 44.36 88.48 -47.81
N GLU A 651 44.87 88.83 -46.61
CA GLU A 651 44.56 88.10 -45.37
C GLU A 651 43.07 88.22 -45.00
N ILE A 652 42.47 89.40 -45.17
CA ILE A 652 41.03 89.62 -45.00
C ILE A 652 40.22 88.71 -45.93
N SER A 653 40.66 88.55 -47.17
CA SER A 653 40.01 87.67 -48.15
C SER A 653 40.15 86.19 -47.76
N ARG A 654 41.35 85.75 -47.33
CA ARG A 654 41.56 84.38 -46.81
C ARG A 654 40.70 84.11 -45.57
N PHE A 655 40.59 85.09 -44.68
CA PHE A 655 39.77 84.97 -43.48
C PHE A 655 38.27 84.85 -43.79
N ASP A 656 37.75 85.64 -44.72
CA ASP A 656 36.33 85.60 -45.11
C ASP A 656 35.94 84.39 -45.96
N GLU A 657 36.86 83.84 -46.76
CA GLU A 657 36.61 82.65 -47.58
C GLU A 657 36.96 81.33 -46.86
N GLU A 658 38.16 81.19 -46.28
CA GLU A 658 38.67 79.94 -45.70
C GLU A 658 38.38 79.80 -44.20
N THR A 659 38.95 80.68 -43.36
CA THR A 659 38.84 80.60 -41.89
C THR A 659 37.38 80.64 -41.42
N ARG A 660 36.56 81.46 -42.08
CA ARG A 660 35.13 81.62 -41.82
C ARG A 660 34.29 80.45 -42.33
N GLU A 661 34.67 79.75 -43.42
CA GLU A 661 34.01 78.49 -43.78
C GLU A 661 34.36 77.38 -42.77
N ALA A 662 35.62 77.31 -42.32
CA ALA A 662 36.06 76.39 -41.28
C ALA A 662 35.29 76.59 -39.95
N MET A 663 35.10 77.83 -39.49
CA MET A 663 34.31 78.11 -38.27
C MET A 663 32.82 77.75 -38.41
N ASN A 664 32.25 77.90 -39.62
CA ASN A 664 30.89 77.41 -39.90
C ASN A 664 30.82 75.88 -39.85
N ALA A 665 31.83 75.16 -40.35
CA ALA A 665 31.91 73.71 -40.27
C ALA A 665 32.05 73.20 -38.82
N VAL A 666 32.92 73.84 -38.01
CA VAL A 666 33.05 73.58 -36.56
C VAL A 666 31.72 73.78 -35.84
N THR A 667 30.99 74.85 -36.18
CA THR A 667 29.67 75.14 -35.59
C THR A 667 28.61 74.11 -35.98
N HIS A 668 28.53 73.72 -37.26
CA HIS A 668 27.63 72.65 -37.69
C HIS A 668 27.91 71.35 -36.92
N LYS A 669 29.19 70.97 -36.84
CA LYS A 669 29.63 69.78 -36.12
C LYS A 669 29.25 69.82 -34.64
N TYR A 670 29.39 70.97 -33.98
CA TYR A 670 28.89 71.16 -32.62
C TYR A 670 27.37 70.97 -32.52
N THR A 671 26.57 71.48 -33.47
CA THR A 671 25.11 71.31 -33.45
C THR A 671 24.64 69.88 -33.72
N ASP A 672 25.39 69.09 -34.49
CA ASP A 672 25.16 67.65 -34.66
C ASP A 672 25.43 66.91 -33.34
N ILE A 673 26.56 67.22 -32.68
CA ILE A 673 26.95 66.68 -31.36
C ILE A 673 25.91 67.00 -30.29
N ASP A 674 25.47 68.26 -30.18
CA ASP A 674 24.43 68.69 -29.24
C ASP A 674 23.09 67.97 -29.49
N THR A 675 22.81 67.60 -30.75
CA THR A 675 21.59 66.87 -31.10
C THR A 675 21.64 65.42 -30.60
N VAL A 676 22.69 64.67 -30.91
CA VAL A 676 22.86 63.30 -30.40
C VAL A 676 23.04 63.30 -28.87
N ALA A 677 23.70 64.31 -28.30
CA ALA A 677 23.84 64.47 -26.85
C ALA A 677 22.49 64.70 -26.15
N ARG A 678 21.57 65.47 -26.75
CA ARG A 678 20.21 65.63 -26.23
C ARG A 678 19.43 64.31 -26.25
N GLU A 679 19.49 63.55 -27.34
CA GLU A 679 18.83 62.24 -27.43
C GLU A 679 19.39 61.24 -26.38
N LEU A 680 20.70 61.24 -26.15
CA LEU A 680 21.35 60.47 -25.08
C LEU A 680 20.93 60.94 -23.67
N LEU A 681 20.72 62.24 -23.46
CA LEU A 681 20.30 62.80 -22.16
C LEU A 681 18.80 62.62 -21.87
N GLU A 682 17.95 62.49 -22.89
CA GLU A 682 16.53 62.14 -22.75
C GLU A 682 16.31 60.65 -22.41
N SER A 683 17.31 59.80 -22.65
CA SER A 683 17.25 58.38 -22.28
C SER A 683 17.23 58.18 -20.76
N GLU A 684 16.28 57.37 -20.26
CA GLU A 684 16.22 57.01 -18.84
C GLU A 684 17.43 56.15 -18.42
N GLU A 685 18.08 55.46 -19.38
CA GLU A 685 19.14 54.48 -19.14
C GLU A 685 20.37 55.03 -18.41
N VAL A 686 20.89 54.25 -17.47
CA VAL A 686 22.16 54.58 -16.78
C VAL A 686 23.32 54.60 -17.78
N LEU A 687 23.34 53.63 -18.70
CA LEU A 687 24.37 53.47 -19.74
C LEU A 687 24.53 54.72 -20.63
N ALA A 688 23.44 55.43 -20.94
CA ALA A 688 23.47 56.62 -21.77
C ALA A 688 24.39 57.73 -21.21
N ARG A 689 24.53 57.78 -19.88
CA ARG A 689 25.35 58.76 -19.17
C ARG A 689 26.85 58.47 -19.29
N GLU A 690 27.23 57.24 -19.64
CA GLU A 690 28.62 56.84 -19.85
C GLU A 690 29.18 57.39 -21.19
N ALA A 691 28.32 57.83 -22.12
CA ALA A 691 28.72 58.49 -23.37
C ALA A 691 29.67 59.68 -23.13
N PHE A 692 29.38 60.45 -22.09
CA PHE A 692 30.06 61.70 -21.75
C PHE A 692 31.33 61.50 -20.90
N ALA A 693 31.71 60.25 -20.60
CA ALA A 693 32.85 59.94 -19.73
C ALA A 693 34.23 60.27 -20.34
N ARG A 694 34.32 60.35 -21.68
CA ARG A 694 35.52 60.80 -22.41
C ARG A 694 35.42 62.27 -22.83
N TYR A 695 34.25 62.68 -23.29
CA TYR A 695 33.97 64.03 -23.78
C TYR A 695 32.74 64.61 -23.04
N GLU A 696 32.98 65.49 -22.06
CA GLU A 696 31.89 66.18 -21.36
C GLU A 696 31.28 67.26 -22.28
N LEU A 697 29.96 67.21 -22.51
CA LEU A 697 29.24 68.14 -23.38
C LEU A 697 29.52 69.62 -23.05
N ASN A 698 29.62 69.95 -21.76
CA ASN A 698 29.92 71.31 -21.30
C ASN A 698 31.33 71.79 -21.72
N ASN A 699 32.30 70.88 -21.83
CA ASN A 699 33.66 71.23 -22.25
C ASN A 699 33.73 71.40 -23.78
N LEU A 700 32.98 70.60 -24.54
CA LEU A 700 32.81 70.81 -25.99
C LEU A 700 32.16 72.17 -26.27
N TYR A 701 31.11 72.53 -25.53
CA TYR A 701 30.47 73.85 -25.63
C TYR A 701 31.46 75.00 -25.31
N ASN A 702 32.24 74.87 -24.24
CA ASN A 702 33.24 75.87 -23.87
C ASN A 702 34.33 76.01 -24.94
N ARG A 703 34.76 74.91 -25.59
CA ARG A 703 35.72 74.95 -26.72
C ARG A 703 35.12 75.63 -27.95
N TRP A 704 33.88 75.28 -28.31
CA TRP A 704 33.16 75.93 -29.41
C TRP A 704 33.05 77.45 -29.17
N GLN A 705 32.61 77.87 -27.98
CA GLN A 705 32.49 79.29 -27.65
C GLN A 705 33.85 80.02 -27.64
N ALA A 706 34.94 79.35 -27.22
CA ALA A 706 36.27 79.94 -27.19
C ALA A 706 36.95 80.06 -28.57
N ILE A 707 36.53 79.26 -29.56
CA ILE A 707 37.01 79.39 -30.95
C ILE A 707 36.12 80.34 -31.77
N ASP A 708 34.82 80.39 -31.49
CA ASP A 708 33.88 81.41 -31.96
C ASP A 708 34.36 82.81 -31.58
N GLN A 709 34.61 83.04 -30.28
CA GLN A 709 35.13 84.32 -29.79
C GLN A 709 36.48 84.70 -30.41
N ARG A 710 37.40 83.74 -30.60
CA ARG A 710 38.71 84.04 -31.22
C ARG A 710 38.62 84.31 -32.73
N THR A 711 37.61 83.76 -33.40
CA THR A 711 37.29 84.12 -34.78
C THR A 711 36.83 85.57 -34.86
N ASP A 712 35.89 85.98 -33.99
CA ASP A 712 35.44 87.38 -33.89
C ASP A 712 36.58 88.34 -33.49
N GLU A 713 37.42 87.96 -32.53
CA GLU A 713 38.60 88.76 -32.12
C GLU A 713 39.58 88.95 -33.28
N ARG A 714 39.87 87.90 -34.07
CA ARG A 714 40.72 88.00 -35.26
C ARG A 714 40.10 88.85 -36.37
N GLU A 715 38.78 88.82 -36.57
CA GLU A 715 38.12 89.76 -37.48
C GLU A 715 38.32 91.22 -37.02
N MET A 716 38.22 91.48 -35.71
CA MET A 716 38.48 92.82 -35.17
C MET A 716 39.95 93.24 -35.33
N GLU A 717 40.92 92.34 -35.11
CA GLU A 717 42.34 92.62 -35.38
C GLU A 717 42.56 93.04 -36.84
N LEU A 718 41.96 92.34 -37.80
CA LEU A 718 42.12 92.64 -39.22
C LEU A 718 41.39 93.93 -39.64
N LYS A 719 40.10 94.06 -39.26
CA LYS A 719 39.14 94.98 -39.90
C LYS A 719 38.66 96.16 -39.04
N ALA A 720 38.96 96.22 -37.73
CA ALA A 720 38.36 97.24 -36.86
C ALA A 720 38.69 98.69 -37.27
N GLU A 721 37.67 99.54 -37.37
CA GLU A 721 37.83 100.95 -37.72
C GLU A 721 38.76 101.69 -36.74
N GLY A 722 39.85 102.27 -37.27
CA GLY A 722 40.79 103.09 -36.50
C GLY A 722 41.82 102.34 -35.65
N THR A 723 41.70 101.02 -35.48
CA THR A 723 42.64 100.21 -34.67
C THR A 723 43.07 98.88 -35.29
N GLY A 724 42.32 98.34 -36.24
CA GLY A 724 42.69 97.11 -36.95
C GLY A 724 43.81 97.33 -37.95
N TYR A 725 44.49 96.26 -38.35
CA TYR A 725 45.63 96.28 -39.27
C TYR A 725 45.32 97.01 -40.58
N TRP A 726 44.12 96.84 -41.14
CA TRP A 726 43.72 97.55 -42.37
C TRP A 726 43.67 99.06 -42.17
N ALA A 727 43.11 99.53 -41.05
CA ALA A 727 43.06 100.95 -40.73
C ALA A 727 44.44 101.54 -40.44
N ILE A 728 45.37 100.74 -39.88
CA ILE A 728 46.76 101.13 -39.63
C ILE A 728 47.52 101.27 -40.96
N GLU A 729 47.46 100.30 -41.87
CA GLU A 729 48.10 100.40 -43.19
C GLU A 729 47.47 101.49 -44.06
N GLN A 730 46.15 101.66 -44.02
CA GLN A 730 45.48 102.78 -44.68
C GLN A 730 45.96 104.14 -44.13
N HIS A 731 46.23 104.25 -42.82
CA HIS A 731 46.78 105.48 -42.24
C HIS A 731 48.25 105.70 -42.65
N LYS A 732 49.10 104.66 -42.63
CA LYS A 732 50.47 104.73 -43.17
C LYS A 732 50.49 105.16 -44.64
N GLU A 733 49.59 104.61 -45.46
CA GLU A 733 49.48 104.97 -46.88
C GLU A 733 49.02 106.42 -47.07
N ASN A 734 48.05 106.88 -46.27
CA ASN A 734 47.62 108.28 -46.28
C ASN A 734 48.77 109.24 -45.89
N LEU A 735 49.58 108.89 -44.88
CA LEU A 735 50.78 109.66 -44.52
C LEU A 735 51.83 109.66 -45.64
N ARG A 736 52.03 108.53 -46.34
CA ARG A 736 52.91 108.44 -47.52
C ARG A 736 52.42 109.37 -48.64
N ILE A 737 51.12 109.39 -48.93
CA ILE A 737 50.51 110.27 -49.94
C ILE A 737 50.62 111.75 -49.52
N GLU A 738 50.18 112.12 -48.31
CA GLU A 738 50.20 113.53 -47.87
C GLU A 738 51.62 114.09 -47.82
N PHE A 739 52.59 113.30 -47.35
CA PHE A 739 54.01 113.68 -47.40
C PHE A 739 54.47 113.95 -48.84
N ALA A 740 54.08 113.10 -49.80
CA ALA A 740 54.48 113.25 -51.19
C ALA A 740 53.83 114.47 -51.88
N GLU A 741 52.57 114.77 -51.58
CA GLU A 741 51.91 116.00 -52.04
C GLU A 741 52.62 117.24 -51.50
N LYS A 742 52.89 117.30 -50.19
CA LYS A 742 53.57 118.43 -49.55
C LYS A 742 55.01 118.58 -50.03
N ALA A 743 55.73 117.46 -50.21
CA ALA A 743 57.06 117.42 -50.81
C ALA A 743 57.07 118.05 -52.21
N SER A 744 56.07 117.70 -53.05
CA SER A 744 55.89 118.29 -54.37
C SER A 744 55.66 119.80 -54.32
N ILE A 745 54.79 120.26 -53.40
CA ILE A 745 54.50 121.69 -53.20
C ILE A 745 55.74 122.46 -52.73
N ILE A 746 56.51 121.93 -51.77
CA ILE A 746 57.77 122.53 -51.31
C ILE A 746 58.77 122.61 -52.47
N ARG A 747 58.98 121.50 -53.21
CA ARG A 747 59.91 121.46 -54.36
C ARG A 747 59.53 122.48 -55.43
N GLN A 748 58.24 122.62 -55.73
CA GLN A 748 57.72 123.62 -56.66
C GLN A 748 57.95 125.05 -56.14
N TYR A 749 57.58 125.36 -54.89
CA TYR A 749 57.78 126.67 -54.27
C TYR A 749 59.28 127.06 -54.26
N CYS A 750 60.16 126.14 -53.86
CA CYS A 750 61.61 126.35 -53.87
C CYS A 750 62.15 126.68 -55.27
N THR A 751 61.64 126.00 -56.31
CA THR A 751 62.03 126.23 -57.71
C THR A 751 61.50 127.58 -58.21
N GLU A 752 60.19 127.82 -58.12
CA GLU A 752 59.55 129.05 -58.62
C GLU A 752 60.14 130.32 -58.00
N LYS A 753 60.40 130.31 -56.68
CA LYS A 753 60.97 131.46 -55.99
C LYS A 753 62.43 131.69 -56.37
N THR A 754 63.20 130.62 -56.59
CA THR A 754 64.58 130.72 -57.12
C THR A 754 64.58 131.32 -58.54
N ASP A 755 63.69 130.85 -59.41
CA ASP A 755 63.56 131.35 -60.77
C ASP A 755 63.15 132.84 -60.80
N ILE A 756 62.22 133.27 -59.95
CA ILE A 756 61.82 134.67 -59.82
C ILE A 756 63.01 135.54 -59.35
N VAL A 757 63.77 135.11 -58.34
CA VAL A 757 64.97 135.86 -57.89
C VAL A 757 66.02 135.95 -59.01
N SER A 758 66.19 134.88 -59.79
CA SER A 758 67.14 134.85 -60.93
C SER A 758 66.75 135.77 -62.09
N SER A 759 65.50 136.24 -62.14
CA SER A 759 64.92 137.01 -63.25
C SER A 759 64.49 138.44 -62.88
N LEU A 760 64.87 138.93 -61.71
CA LEU A 760 64.62 140.32 -61.28
C LEU A 760 65.25 141.34 -62.24
N SER A 761 64.42 142.13 -62.92
CA SER A 761 64.84 143.21 -63.82
C SER A 761 63.89 144.40 -63.71
N GLY A 762 64.41 145.61 -63.50
CA GLY A 762 63.60 146.81 -63.35
C GLY A 762 64.42 148.01 -62.88
N ASP A 763 63.76 148.94 -62.19
CA ASP A 763 64.42 149.98 -61.41
C ASP A 763 64.99 149.38 -60.09
N LEU A 764 66.08 149.93 -59.56
CA LEU A 764 66.77 149.33 -58.41
C LEU A 764 65.92 149.32 -57.13
N ASP A 765 65.16 150.41 -56.88
CA ASP A 765 64.25 150.49 -55.74
C ASP A 765 63.07 149.50 -55.90
N GLU A 766 62.62 149.22 -57.14
CA GLU A 766 61.58 148.24 -57.46
C GLU A 766 62.07 146.78 -57.32
N GLN A 767 63.31 146.50 -57.72
CA GLN A 767 63.95 145.19 -57.51
C GLN A 767 64.13 144.89 -56.01
N VAL A 768 64.60 145.86 -55.21
CA VAL A 768 64.72 145.70 -53.75
C VAL A 768 63.36 145.49 -53.09
N ALA A 769 62.34 146.27 -53.46
CA ALA A 769 60.98 146.08 -52.95
C ALA A 769 60.41 144.69 -53.29
N THR A 770 60.67 144.19 -54.50
CA THR A 770 60.23 142.86 -54.96
C THR A 770 60.96 141.74 -54.21
N LEU A 771 62.29 141.85 -54.03
CA LEU A 771 63.06 140.87 -53.27
C LEU A 771 62.64 140.84 -51.79
N ALA A 772 62.43 142.01 -51.17
CA ALA A 772 61.97 142.11 -49.79
C ALA A 772 60.58 141.47 -49.60
N ALA A 773 59.67 141.64 -50.57
CA ALA A 773 58.37 140.98 -50.55
C ALA A 773 58.49 139.44 -50.67
N LEU A 774 59.35 138.94 -51.57
CA LEU A 774 59.58 137.49 -51.73
C LEU A 774 60.28 136.86 -50.53
N LYS A 775 61.24 137.58 -49.91
CA LYS A 775 61.90 137.15 -48.68
C LYS A 775 60.93 137.15 -47.50
N SER A 776 60.07 138.15 -47.38
CA SER A 776 58.99 138.17 -46.39
C SER A 776 57.98 137.04 -46.59
N ASP A 777 57.68 136.66 -47.84
CA ASP A 777 56.81 135.52 -48.17
C ASP A 777 57.46 134.19 -47.75
N TYR A 778 58.76 134.00 -48.03
CA TYR A 778 59.53 132.84 -47.57
C TYR A 778 59.62 132.76 -46.03
N ASP A 779 59.95 133.88 -45.35
CA ASP A 779 60.11 133.93 -43.89
C ASP A 779 58.78 133.83 -43.12
N THR A 780 57.63 133.94 -43.79
CA THR A 780 56.29 133.73 -43.20
C THR A 780 55.59 132.46 -43.71
N SER A 781 56.21 131.70 -44.60
CA SER A 781 55.61 130.50 -45.18
C SER A 781 55.72 129.29 -44.23
N THR A 782 54.59 128.63 -43.99
CA THR A 782 54.50 127.44 -43.12
C THR A 782 54.86 126.13 -43.82
N LEU A 783 55.13 126.14 -45.13
CA LEU A 783 55.19 124.92 -45.96
C LEU A 783 56.14 123.84 -45.42
N LEU A 784 57.34 124.21 -44.95
CA LEU A 784 58.28 123.25 -44.36
C LEU A 784 57.83 122.75 -42.97
N THR A 785 57.31 123.63 -42.12
CA THR A 785 56.79 123.26 -40.79
C THR A 785 55.52 122.41 -40.86
N ASP A 786 54.72 122.57 -41.92
CA ASP A 786 53.52 121.77 -42.17
C ASP A 786 53.83 120.30 -42.57
N VAL A 787 55.10 119.97 -42.80
CA VAL A 787 55.59 118.60 -43.13
C VAL A 787 56.22 117.90 -41.93
N GLU A 788 56.66 118.64 -40.92
CA GLU A 788 57.23 118.08 -39.68
C GLU A 788 56.28 117.10 -38.96
N PRO A 789 54.98 117.38 -38.73
CA PRO A 789 54.07 116.42 -38.07
C PRO A 789 53.79 115.18 -38.94
N ILE A 790 53.80 115.31 -40.27
CA ILE A 790 53.61 114.17 -41.20
C ILE A 790 54.85 113.28 -41.16
N THR A 791 56.04 113.89 -41.10
CA THR A 791 57.32 113.18 -40.96
C THR A 791 57.37 112.43 -39.63
N GLN A 792 56.96 113.06 -38.53
CA GLN A 792 56.86 112.40 -37.22
C GLN A 792 55.90 111.21 -37.26
N GLY A 793 54.73 111.35 -37.90
CA GLY A 793 53.79 110.23 -38.08
C GLY A 793 54.39 109.06 -38.86
N LEU A 794 55.13 109.32 -39.94
CA LEU A 794 55.84 108.29 -40.70
C LEU A 794 56.90 107.59 -39.84
N GLU A 795 57.66 108.32 -39.01
CA GLU A 795 58.65 107.75 -38.08
C GLU A 795 57.99 106.92 -36.97
N GLU A 796 56.89 107.40 -36.36
CA GLU A 796 56.13 106.69 -35.32
C GLU A 796 55.56 105.35 -35.80
N PHE A 797 55.09 105.29 -37.06
CA PHE A 797 54.64 104.06 -37.72
C PHE A 797 55.76 103.27 -38.43
N MET A 798 57.03 103.62 -38.21
CA MET A 798 58.23 102.98 -38.78
C MET A 798 58.27 102.89 -40.32
N VAL A 799 57.66 103.87 -41.00
CA VAL A 799 57.58 103.92 -42.47
C VAL A 799 58.89 104.47 -43.06
N LEU A 800 59.86 103.57 -43.27
CA LEU A 800 61.22 103.91 -43.73
C LEU A 800 61.33 104.39 -45.20
N SER A 801 60.28 104.24 -46.00
CA SER A 801 60.28 104.56 -47.43
C SER A 801 58.90 105.03 -47.89
N ASN A 802 58.89 105.89 -48.93
CA ASN A 802 57.67 106.44 -49.51
C ASN A 802 57.65 106.13 -51.01
N GLN A 803 56.62 105.42 -51.49
CA GLN A 803 56.48 105.05 -52.90
C GLN A 803 56.06 106.23 -53.80
N HIS A 804 55.50 107.30 -53.23
CA HIS A 804 54.94 108.43 -53.97
C HIS A 804 55.92 109.60 -54.18
N THR A 805 57.06 109.62 -53.48
CA THR A 805 58.11 110.62 -53.71
C THR A 805 59.51 110.11 -53.38
N ALA A 806 60.51 110.57 -54.13
CA ALA A 806 61.93 110.32 -53.85
C ALA A 806 62.56 111.36 -52.89
N ASP A 807 61.80 112.37 -52.46
CA ASP A 807 62.22 113.30 -51.41
C ASP A 807 61.99 112.70 -50.01
N ASN A 808 62.78 113.16 -49.04
CA ASN A 808 62.54 112.97 -47.62
C ASN A 808 62.66 114.33 -46.90
N TYR A 809 62.34 114.41 -45.61
CA TYR A 809 62.35 115.69 -44.89
C TYR A 809 63.72 116.40 -44.97
N PHE A 810 64.83 115.66 -44.97
CA PHE A 810 66.18 116.23 -45.11
C PHE A 810 66.45 116.80 -46.50
N THR A 811 65.95 116.19 -47.60
CA THR A 811 66.12 116.77 -48.94
C THR A 811 65.25 118.01 -49.14
N LEU A 812 64.02 118.01 -48.62
CA LEU A 812 63.11 119.17 -48.64
C LEU A 812 63.68 120.34 -47.84
N LYS A 813 64.18 120.07 -46.62
CA LYS A 813 64.86 121.05 -45.78
C LYS A 813 66.10 121.64 -46.45
N GLY A 814 66.92 120.80 -47.07
CA GLY A 814 68.09 121.25 -47.83
C GLY A 814 67.75 122.15 -49.02
N GLN A 815 66.65 121.86 -49.73
CA GLN A 815 66.13 122.73 -50.81
C GLN A 815 65.62 124.08 -50.25
N TRP A 816 64.91 124.04 -49.11
CA TRP A 816 64.38 125.24 -48.45
C TRP A 816 65.50 126.18 -47.95
N GLU A 817 66.48 125.64 -47.22
CA GLU A 817 67.64 126.38 -46.74
C GLU A 817 68.48 126.96 -47.90
N ALA A 818 68.57 126.26 -49.03
CA ALA A 818 69.23 126.75 -50.24
C ALA A 818 68.52 127.98 -50.85
N LEU A 819 67.18 127.96 -50.96
CA LEU A 819 66.41 129.14 -51.37
C LEU A 819 66.61 130.31 -50.38
N GLY A 820 66.60 130.03 -49.07
CA GLY A 820 66.87 131.03 -48.04
C GLY A 820 68.21 131.75 -48.22
N LYS A 821 69.24 131.03 -48.70
CA LYS A 821 70.56 131.58 -49.04
C LYS A 821 70.53 132.41 -50.33
N VAL A 822 69.81 131.97 -51.37
CA VAL A 822 69.67 132.71 -52.64
C VAL A 822 69.07 134.11 -52.42
N PHE A 823 68.07 134.25 -51.54
CA PHE A 823 67.54 135.56 -51.16
C PHE A 823 68.58 136.47 -50.50
N GLY A 824 69.43 135.92 -49.63
CA GLY A 824 70.49 136.70 -48.96
C GLY A 824 71.55 137.21 -49.93
N GLU A 825 72.00 136.37 -50.86
CA GLU A 825 73.00 136.74 -51.87
C GLU A 825 72.46 137.77 -52.87
N ALA A 826 71.20 137.66 -53.28
CA ALA A 826 70.54 138.66 -54.12
C ALA A 826 70.36 140.02 -53.41
N SER A 827 70.09 140.00 -52.10
CA SER A 827 69.87 141.23 -51.31
C SER A 827 71.14 142.07 -51.18
N GLY A 828 72.30 141.45 -50.96
CA GLY A 828 73.57 142.18 -50.89
C GLY A 828 73.94 142.83 -52.23
N SER A 829 73.82 142.08 -53.33
CA SER A 829 74.13 142.54 -54.69
C SER A 829 73.35 143.78 -55.11
N LEU A 830 72.06 143.88 -54.72
CA LEU A 830 71.23 145.05 -55.03
C LEU A 830 71.58 146.29 -54.18
N GLN A 831 72.00 146.11 -52.92
CA GLN A 831 72.43 147.24 -52.08
C GLN A 831 73.70 147.90 -52.60
N GLU A 832 74.66 147.11 -53.11
CA GLU A 832 75.90 147.62 -53.71
C GLU A 832 75.64 148.51 -54.94
N GLN A 833 74.60 148.22 -55.73
CA GLN A 833 74.27 148.98 -56.94
C GLN A 833 73.62 150.34 -56.64
N ILE A 834 72.73 150.42 -55.65
CA ILE A 834 72.04 151.67 -55.28
C ILE A 834 73.02 152.75 -54.79
N MET A 835 74.11 152.36 -54.15
CA MET A 835 75.13 153.29 -53.67
C MET A 835 75.94 153.97 -54.80
N ALA A 836 75.93 153.42 -56.02
CA ALA A 836 76.75 153.93 -57.12
C ALA A 836 76.12 155.11 -57.90
N GLU A 837 74.81 155.36 -57.79
CA GLU A 837 74.10 156.25 -58.73
C GLU A 837 73.96 157.72 -58.27
N LYS A 838 73.95 157.99 -56.96
CA LYS A 838 73.71 159.33 -56.39
C LYS A 838 75.02 160.10 -56.10
N GLY A 839 75.91 160.17 -57.08
CA GLY A 839 77.33 160.48 -56.85
C GLY A 839 77.80 161.95 -56.93
N ARG A 840 79.06 162.14 -56.50
CA ARG A 840 80.01 163.17 -56.98
C ARG A 840 81.43 162.59 -57.01
N GLN A 841 82.38 163.30 -57.64
CA GLN A 841 83.67 162.74 -58.06
C GLN A 841 84.69 162.56 -56.92
N ILE A 842 84.57 161.45 -56.19
CA ILE A 842 85.60 160.87 -55.31
C ILE A 842 85.71 159.39 -55.72
N THR A 843 86.92 158.80 -55.79
CA THR A 843 87.04 157.35 -56.08
C THR A 843 86.77 156.53 -54.81
N PRO A 844 86.31 155.26 -54.90
CA PRO A 844 85.99 154.46 -53.73
C PRO A 844 87.15 154.35 -52.72
N GLU A 845 88.39 154.30 -53.20
CA GLU A 845 89.59 154.22 -52.39
C GLU A 845 89.86 155.54 -51.63
N GLN A 846 89.65 156.69 -52.28
CA GLN A 846 89.80 158.00 -51.64
C GLN A 846 88.65 158.31 -50.68
N MET A 847 87.45 157.80 -50.94
CA MET A 847 86.34 157.89 -49.99
C MET A 847 86.58 156.98 -48.77
N ALA A 848 87.16 155.79 -48.97
CA ALA A 848 87.53 154.89 -47.87
C ALA A 848 88.57 155.53 -46.94
N GLU A 849 89.61 156.20 -47.45
CA GLU A 849 90.57 156.93 -46.61
C GLU A 849 89.91 158.08 -45.82
N ILE A 850 88.94 158.79 -46.42
CA ILE A 850 88.19 159.88 -45.74
C ILE A 850 87.26 159.32 -44.65
N ILE A 851 86.60 158.19 -44.91
CA ILE A 851 85.74 157.49 -43.92
C ILE A 851 86.59 156.92 -42.78
N GLU A 852 87.70 156.24 -43.07
CA GLU A 852 88.57 155.64 -42.05
C GLU A 852 89.19 156.73 -41.13
N VAL A 853 89.49 157.91 -41.67
CA VAL A 853 89.89 159.08 -40.85
C VAL A 853 88.71 159.64 -40.03
N PHE A 854 87.49 159.69 -40.57
CA PHE A 854 86.32 160.15 -39.84
C PHE A 854 85.99 159.20 -38.67
N GLU A 855 85.86 157.89 -38.93
CA GLU A 855 85.60 156.85 -37.92
C GLU A 855 86.70 156.74 -36.86
N PHE A 856 87.96 157.08 -37.20
CA PHE A 856 89.05 157.10 -36.21
C PHE A 856 88.95 158.27 -35.21
N PHE A 857 88.29 159.38 -35.59
CA PHE A 857 88.14 160.56 -34.72
C PHE A 857 86.72 160.77 -34.17
N ASP A 858 85.69 160.11 -34.72
CA ASP A 858 84.36 159.94 -34.12
C ASP A 858 84.44 158.89 -32.99
N THR A 859 84.86 159.33 -31.80
CA THR A 859 85.25 158.42 -30.73
C THR A 859 84.07 157.80 -29.97
N ASP A 860 82.84 158.25 -30.22
CA ASP A 860 81.61 157.63 -29.69
C ASP A 860 80.75 156.92 -30.75
N ASN A 861 81.15 156.95 -32.04
CA ASN A 861 80.44 156.41 -33.20
C ASN A 861 79.03 157.01 -33.34
N SER A 862 78.90 158.32 -33.10
CA SER A 862 77.63 159.05 -33.25
C SER A 862 77.29 159.36 -34.71
N GLY A 863 78.26 159.32 -35.63
CA GLY A 863 78.13 159.68 -37.03
C GLY A 863 78.41 161.16 -37.33
N PHE A 864 78.85 161.93 -36.34
CA PHE A 864 79.07 163.38 -36.42
C PHE A 864 80.29 163.79 -35.61
N LEU A 865 81.20 164.58 -36.19
CA LEU A 865 82.36 165.09 -35.45
C LEU A 865 81.97 166.33 -34.63
N THR A 866 82.15 166.26 -33.31
CA THR A 866 82.05 167.43 -32.42
C THR A 866 83.19 168.41 -32.66
N GLU A 867 83.06 169.69 -32.24
CA GLU A 867 84.13 170.69 -32.35
C GLU A 867 85.47 170.20 -31.76
N THR A 868 85.40 169.44 -30.65
CA THR A 868 86.56 168.84 -29.97
C THR A 868 87.20 167.68 -30.74
N GLU A 869 86.43 166.92 -31.50
CA GLU A 869 86.93 165.81 -32.32
C GLU A 869 87.41 166.31 -33.68
N PHE A 870 86.72 167.26 -34.31
CA PHE A 870 87.20 167.97 -35.50
C PHE A 870 88.51 168.72 -35.21
N TRP A 871 88.67 169.32 -34.03
CA TRP A 871 89.96 169.87 -33.56
C TRP A 871 91.07 168.80 -33.53
N SER A 872 90.74 167.65 -32.96
CA SER A 872 91.69 166.54 -32.77
C SER A 872 92.07 165.92 -34.11
N CYS A 873 91.11 165.76 -35.02
CA CYS A 873 91.30 165.37 -36.41
C CYS A 873 92.21 166.37 -37.16
N CYS A 874 91.91 167.68 -37.13
CA CYS A 874 92.76 168.72 -37.74
C CYS A 874 94.22 168.63 -37.25
N THR A 875 94.41 168.43 -35.95
CA THR A 875 95.74 168.27 -35.35
C THR A 875 96.41 166.96 -35.79
N GLY A 876 95.64 165.87 -35.87
CA GLY A 876 96.10 164.53 -36.26
C GLY A 876 96.52 164.42 -37.73
N ILE A 877 95.80 165.08 -38.65
CA ILE A 877 96.17 165.20 -40.07
C ILE A 877 97.24 166.26 -40.34
N GLY A 878 97.89 166.79 -39.28
CA GLY A 878 99.07 167.64 -39.36
C GLY A 878 98.82 169.14 -39.57
N LEU A 879 97.57 169.62 -39.49
CA LEU A 879 97.22 171.02 -39.67
C LEU A 879 97.36 171.80 -38.35
N VAL A 880 98.45 172.56 -38.22
CA VAL A 880 98.69 173.43 -37.06
C VAL A 880 97.90 174.75 -37.21
N LEU A 881 96.67 174.76 -36.68
CA LEU A 881 95.77 175.91 -36.60
C LEU A 881 95.65 176.43 -35.16
N THR A 882 95.38 177.72 -34.97
CA THR A 882 95.14 178.32 -33.65
C THR A 882 93.65 178.23 -33.24
N LYS A 883 93.30 178.50 -31.96
CA LYS A 883 91.94 178.16 -31.47
C LYS A 883 90.84 178.88 -32.26
N ASP A 884 91.00 180.19 -32.38
CA ASP A 884 90.12 181.09 -33.10
C ASP A 884 89.99 180.73 -34.61
N GLU A 885 90.98 180.02 -35.20
CA GLU A 885 90.96 179.61 -36.60
C GLU A 885 90.19 178.30 -36.84
N VAL A 886 90.24 177.33 -35.92
CA VAL A 886 89.43 176.10 -36.05
C VAL A 886 87.97 176.40 -35.73
N GLU A 887 87.68 177.21 -34.69
CA GLU A 887 86.30 177.69 -34.41
C GLU A 887 85.70 178.36 -35.66
N SER A 888 86.47 179.25 -36.31
CA SER A 888 86.07 179.91 -37.56
C SER A 888 85.95 178.97 -38.77
N THR A 889 86.68 177.85 -38.79
CA THR A 889 86.60 176.86 -39.88
C THR A 889 85.40 175.92 -39.68
N PHE A 890 85.21 175.41 -38.47
CA PHE A 890 84.09 174.55 -38.07
C PHE A 890 82.75 175.25 -38.31
N ALA A 891 82.62 176.50 -37.85
CA ALA A 891 81.45 177.35 -38.10
C ALA A 891 81.27 177.82 -39.56
N SER A 892 82.14 177.39 -40.48
CA SER A 892 81.97 177.56 -41.94
C SER A 892 81.66 176.25 -42.67
N LEU A 893 81.62 175.12 -41.95
CA LEU A 893 81.37 173.78 -42.47
C LEU A 893 80.05 173.19 -41.97
N ASP A 894 79.72 173.41 -40.68
CA ASP A 894 78.36 173.23 -40.17
C ASP A 894 77.42 174.18 -40.92
N THR A 895 76.88 173.68 -42.03
CA THR A 895 75.96 174.41 -42.91
C THR A 895 74.52 174.13 -42.49
N SER A 896 74.32 173.08 -41.68
CA SER A 896 73.05 172.73 -41.03
C SER A 896 72.69 173.69 -39.89
N GLY A 897 73.68 174.18 -39.15
CA GLY A 897 73.56 174.97 -37.92
C GLY A 897 73.33 174.15 -36.66
N ASP A 898 73.71 172.87 -36.62
CA ASP A 898 73.46 171.95 -35.50
C ASP A 898 74.59 171.81 -34.47
N GLN A 899 75.73 172.47 -34.72
CA GLN A 899 76.97 172.47 -33.92
C GLN A 899 77.84 171.20 -34.01
N ASN A 900 77.58 170.32 -34.97
CA ASN A 900 78.46 169.21 -35.35
C ASN A 900 78.83 169.30 -36.84
N VAL A 901 79.72 168.41 -37.31
CA VAL A 901 80.03 168.27 -38.74
C VAL A 901 79.75 166.84 -39.18
N SER A 902 78.84 166.69 -40.14
CA SER A 902 78.48 165.39 -40.72
C SER A 902 79.56 164.83 -41.66
N LEU A 903 79.51 163.52 -41.96
CA LEU A 903 80.41 162.87 -42.93
C LEU A 903 80.35 163.51 -44.32
N ASP A 904 79.16 163.96 -44.77
CA ASP A 904 78.99 164.66 -46.05
C ASP A 904 79.64 166.05 -46.04
N GLU A 905 79.48 166.83 -44.96
CA GLU A 905 80.14 168.15 -44.83
C GLU A 905 81.66 168.02 -44.68
N PHE A 906 82.14 167.02 -43.94
CA PHE A 906 83.57 166.74 -43.75
C PHE A 906 84.26 166.29 -45.05
N SER A 907 83.64 165.36 -45.79
CA SER A 907 84.20 164.85 -47.04
C SER A 907 84.25 165.93 -48.14
N ILE A 908 83.26 166.83 -48.19
CA ILE A 908 83.30 168.02 -49.05
C ILE A 908 84.50 168.92 -48.69
N TRP A 909 84.75 169.18 -47.40
CA TRP A 909 85.87 170.02 -46.97
C TRP A 909 87.24 169.42 -47.30
N MET A 910 87.42 168.11 -47.07
CA MET A 910 88.66 167.42 -47.41
C MET A 910 88.92 167.45 -48.93
N ALA A 911 87.89 167.21 -49.75
CA ALA A 911 88.02 167.26 -51.21
C ALA A 911 88.42 168.65 -51.75
N ASP A 912 87.88 169.73 -51.19
CA ASP A 912 88.17 171.11 -51.61
C ASP A 912 89.57 171.59 -51.15
N ARG A 913 90.17 170.93 -50.14
CA ARG A 913 91.58 171.16 -49.73
C ARG A 913 92.59 170.29 -50.46
N LEU A 914 92.23 169.07 -50.86
CA LEU A 914 93.10 168.17 -51.65
C LEU A 914 93.33 168.64 -53.09
N THR A 915 92.67 169.71 -53.53
CA THR A 915 92.67 170.19 -54.92
C THR A 915 93.48 171.47 -55.19
N GLN A 916 94.26 171.99 -54.23
CA GLN A 916 95.25 173.06 -54.48
C GLN A 916 96.67 172.51 -54.76
N PRO A 917 97.35 172.91 -55.86
CA PRO A 917 98.57 172.22 -56.30
C PRO A 917 99.89 172.86 -55.81
N SER A 918 100.59 172.22 -54.85
CA SER A 918 102.03 172.42 -54.67
C SER A 918 102.76 171.25 -53.98
N ALA A 919 103.77 170.69 -54.66
CA ALA A 919 104.99 170.01 -54.15
C ALA A 919 104.87 168.86 -53.11
N ALA A 920 105.60 167.74 -53.23
CA ALA A 920 106.44 167.24 -54.32
C ALA A 920 106.69 165.72 -54.19
N SER A 921 106.94 165.05 -55.32
CA SER A 921 107.29 163.61 -55.41
C SER A 921 108.77 163.34 -55.07
N GLY A 922 109.27 163.89 -53.96
CA GLY A 922 110.68 163.82 -53.55
C GLY A 922 110.94 162.82 -52.42
N ASP A 923 110.40 163.13 -51.25
CA ASP A 923 110.98 162.67 -49.97
C ASP A 923 110.74 161.18 -49.67
N VAL A 924 109.72 160.57 -50.28
CA VAL A 924 109.39 159.14 -50.11
C VAL A 924 110.47 158.21 -50.68
N VAL A 925 111.27 158.68 -51.64
CA VAL A 925 112.38 157.91 -52.22
C VAL A 925 113.59 157.85 -51.27
N GLU A 926 113.79 158.87 -50.44
CA GLU A 926 114.94 158.95 -49.52
C GLU A 926 114.71 158.09 -48.25
N ALA A 927 113.46 157.92 -47.83
CA ALA A 927 113.09 156.97 -46.78
C ALA A 927 113.46 155.50 -47.12
N PHE A 928 113.33 155.10 -48.39
CA PHE A 928 113.61 153.72 -48.84
C PHE A 928 115.10 153.34 -48.85
N HIS A 929 116.01 154.29 -48.59
CA HIS A 929 117.45 154.04 -48.53
C HIS A 929 118.01 153.80 -47.11
N ILE A 930 117.22 153.99 -46.05
CA ILE A 930 117.70 153.93 -44.66
C ILE A 930 117.57 152.54 -44.02
N ILE A 931 116.73 151.64 -44.56
CA ILE A 931 116.53 150.28 -44.03
C ILE A 931 117.09 149.23 -45.01
N ASN A 932 118.41 149.23 -45.20
CA ASN A 932 119.09 148.24 -46.05
C ASN A 932 120.53 147.90 -45.59
N GLU A 933 120.76 147.83 -44.27
CA GLU A 933 122.06 147.44 -43.70
C GLU A 933 121.95 146.36 -42.62
N TRP A 934 122.52 145.18 -42.93
CA TRP A 934 123.04 144.14 -42.01
C TRP A 934 122.06 143.27 -41.19
N PRO A 935 122.44 142.04 -40.77
CA PRO A 935 123.28 141.07 -41.51
C PRO A 935 122.79 139.59 -41.43
N VAL A 936 123.57 138.72 -42.06
CA VAL A 936 123.43 137.24 -42.14
C VAL A 936 123.53 136.54 -40.77
N GLU A 937 122.61 135.60 -40.46
CA GLU A 937 122.88 134.18 -40.10
C GLU A 937 121.60 133.40 -39.69
N TYR A 938 121.56 132.09 -39.98
CA TYR A 938 120.49 131.15 -39.59
C TYR A 938 120.82 130.47 -38.25
N PRO A 939 119.86 130.39 -37.31
CA PRO A 939 119.66 129.14 -36.55
C PRO A 939 118.13 128.78 -36.49
N PRO A 940 117.61 127.87 -35.63
CA PRO A 940 117.12 126.59 -36.14
C PRO A 940 115.62 126.29 -35.82
N ARG A 941 115.19 125.06 -36.12
CA ARG A 941 113.83 124.53 -35.90
C ARG A 941 113.38 124.51 -34.43
N GLU A 942 112.05 124.53 -34.27
CA GLU A 942 111.24 124.30 -33.05
C GLU A 942 111.34 125.38 -31.96
N GLU A 943 110.21 126.06 -31.74
CA GLU A 943 109.93 127.01 -30.64
C GLU A 943 110.75 128.34 -30.69
N VAL A 944 110.29 129.47 -30.13
CA VAL A 944 109.25 129.69 -29.11
C VAL A 944 108.05 130.50 -29.64
N LYS A 945 106.86 130.13 -29.17
CA LYS A 945 105.57 130.68 -29.60
C LYS A 945 105.37 132.17 -29.23
N ASN A 946 104.57 132.85 -30.06
CA ASN A 946 103.97 134.19 -29.94
C ASN A 946 104.74 135.38 -30.56
N SER A 947 103.98 136.19 -31.32
CA SER A 947 104.34 137.43 -32.06
C SER A 947 105.26 137.27 -33.29
N VAL A 948 105.02 137.90 -34.45
CA VAL A 948 103.81 138.60 -34.98
C VAL A 948 103.80 138.50 -36.53
N ALA A 949 102.60 138.47 -37.14
CA ALA A 949 102.27 138.69 -38.58
C ALA A 949 102.90 137.80 -39.69
N ASN A 950 102.05 137.27 -40.60
CA ASN A 950 101.95 137.86 -41.95
C ASN A 950 100.71 137.43 -42.76
N VAL A 951 100.46 138.16 -43.86
CA VAL A 951 99.32 138.00 -44.78
C VAL A 951 99.73 137.25 -46.07
N ARG A 952 98.80 136.45 -46.64
CA ARG A 952 98.76 135.83 -48.00
C ARG A 952 100.07 135.30 -48.62
N ILE A 953 100.06 134.02 -49.08
CA ILE A 953 100.40 133.68 -50.49
C ILE A 953 100.00 132.25 -50.93
N LYS A 954 99.37 132.16 -52.12
CA LYS A 954 99.23 131.04 -53.10
C LYS A 954 98.64 129.66 -52.71
N GLN A 955 97.46 129.40 -53.30
CA GLN A 955 97.18 128.43 -54.39
C GLN A 955 98.18 127.31 -54.78
N CYS A 956 97.58 126.28 -55.41
CA CYS A 956 98.11 125.25 -56.33
C CYS A 956 98.49 123.88 -55.72
N PHE A 957 97.67 122.86 -56.01
CA PHE A 957 98.08 121.48 -56.36
C PHE A 957 96.98 120.79 -57.20
N PHE A 958 97.31 119.66 -57.85
CA PHE A 958 96.49 118.86 -58.77
C PHE A 958 96.78 117.36 -58.51
N GLU A 959 96.30 116.44 -59.38
CA GLU A 959 96.49 114.97 -59.38
C GLU A 959 95.55 114.21 -58.41
N THR A 960 94.75 113.16 -58.72
CA THR A 960 94.62 112.05 -59.72
C THR A 960 95.13 110.69 -59.24
N GLU A 961 94.26 109.65 -59.20
CA GLU A 961 94.46 108.32 -59.84
C GLU A 961 93.20 107.41 -59.78
N THR A 962 93.27 106.20 -60.36
CA THR A 962 92.15 105.24 -60.63
C THR A 962 92.61 103.77 -60.44
N ARG A 963 91.82 102.77 -60.94
CA ARG A 963 92.13 101.29 -61.08
C ARG A 963 91.75 100.40 -59.89
N ASP A 964 91.51 99.08 -59.96
CA ASP A 964 91.28 98.03 -61.00
C ASP A 964 90.70 96.78 -60.26
N TYR A 965 90.11 95.70 -60.81
CA TYR A 965 89.40 95.34 -62.07
C TYR A 965 88.87 93.87 -61.92
N LEU A 966 88.49 93.17 -63.02
CA LEU A 966 88.08 91.74 -63.16
C LEU A 966 86.60 91.41 -62.83
N VAL A 967 85.69 90.95 -63.71
CA VAL A 967 85.68 90.17 -64.99
C VAL A 967 85.45 88.64 -64.85
N GLU A 968 84.17 88.27 -64.85
CA GLU A 968 83.46 87.45 -65.88
C GLU A 968 83.89 85.98 -66.22
N SER A 969 82.88 85.20 -66.66
CA SER A 969 82.93 83.96 -67.46
C SER A 969 83.27 82.61 -66.79
N MET A 970 82.22 81.81 -66.53
CA MET A 970 81.95 80.47 -67.15
C MET A 970 81.15 79.54 -66.22
N GLY A 971 79.97 79.09 -66.70
CA GLY A 971 79.40 77.78 -66.35
C GLY A 971 79.60 76.78 -67.50
N PRO A 972 78.84 75.69 -67.61
CA PRO A 972 77.83 75.14 -66.68
C PRO A 972 78.14 73.68 -66.26
N HIS A 973 77.26 73.03 -65.49
CA HIS A 973 76.89 71.62 -65.74
C HIS A 973 75.58 71.21 -65.04
N LYS A 974 74.73 70.47 -65.76
CA LYS A 974 73.56 69.73 -65.21
C LYS A 974 73.99 68.38 -64.67
N CYS A 975 73.26 67.89 -63.66
CA CYS A 975 72.89 66.48 -63.55
C CYS A 975 71.36 66.39 -63.34
N ASP A 976 70.71 65.38 -63.92
CA ASP A 976 69.26 65.20 -63.94
C ASP A 976 68.89 63.81 -63.36
N LEU A 977 67.64 63.66 -62.86
CA LEU A 977 66.89 62.39 -62.62
C LEU A 977 67.32 61.47 -61.43
N PRO A 978 66.44 60.54 -60.95
CA PRO A 978 64.96 60.49 -60.95
C PRO A 978 64.34 60.13 -59.58
N ALA A 979 63.02 59.89 -59.53
CA ALA A 979 62.24 59.45 -58.37
C ALA A 979 61.95 57.91 -58.35
N GLU A 980 61.17 57.48 -57.35
CA GLU A 980 60.43 56.20 -57.21
C GLU A 980 61.20 54.86 -57.14
N VAL A 981 61.28 54.26 -55.94
CA VAL A 981 61.51 52.82 -55.74
C VAL A 981 60.77 52.31 -54.48
N VAL A 982 59.97 51.24 -54.66
CA VAL A 982 59.34 50.36 -53.63
C VAL A 982 58.22 50.96 -52.76
N GLU A 983 57.00 50.69 -53.23
CA GLU A 983 55.79 50.45 -52.44
C GLU A 983 55.80 48.99 -51.90
N GLN A 984 54.91 48.68 -50.94
CA GLN A 984 54.49 47.35 -50.49
C GLN A 984 55.49 46.47 -49.69
N ALA A 985 55.32 46.53 -48.37
CA ALA A 985 55.32 45.34 -47.51
C ALA A 985 54.29 45.52 -46.38
N ALA A 986 53.09 44.96 -46.57
CA ALA A 986 52.20 44.61 -45.46
C ALA A 986 52.77 43.36 -44.71
N GLU A 987 52.32 42.93 -43.54
CA GLU A 987 50.99 43.08 -42.92
C GLU A 987 51.11 42.82 -41.39
N ASP A 988 50.22 43.41 -40.57
CA ASP A 988 49.90 43.14 -39.16
C ASP A 988 50.98 42.73 -38.12
N GLN A 989 51.16 43.57 -37.08
CA GLN A 989 50.50 43.31 -35.78
C GLN A 989 50.55 44.50 -34.78
N SER A 990 49.36 45.01 -34.47
CA SER A 990 48.86 45.69 -33.24
C SER A 990 49.79 46.28 -32.16
N ALA A 991 49.43 47.52 -31.78
CA ALA A 991 49.42 48.13 -30.44
C ALA A 991 50.70 48.74 -29.82
N ASP A 992 50.52 49.98 -29.34
CA ASP A 992 51.14 50.70 -28.21
C ASP A 992 52.59 50.36 -27.80
N GLU A 993 53.53 51.26 -28.12
CA GLU A 993 54.04 52.22 -27.12
C GLU A 993 54.90 53.36 -27.74
N ASP A 994 54.95 54.47 -27.01
CA ASP A 994 55.49 55.79 -27.38
C ASP A 994 57.01 55.87 -27.69
N PRO A 995 57.42 56.47 -28.84
CA PRO A 995 58.82 56.75 -29.16
C PRO A 995 59.26 58.24 -29.02
N THR A 996 58.53 59.11 -28.31
CA THR A 996 58.88 60.55 -28.09
C THR A 996 60.07 60.77 -27.12
N SER A 997 61.18 60.07 -27.35
CA SER A 997 62.39 60.12 -26.52
C SER A 997 63.70 60.34 -27.30
N LYS A 998 63.67 61.26 -28.29
CA LYS A 998 64.84 61.93 -28.88
C LYS A 998 64.46 63.23 -29.59
N LEU A 999 65.42 64.16 -29.64
CA LEU A 999 65.44 65.37 -30.48
C LEU A 999 64.56 66.57 -30.05
N GLU A 1000 64.57 66.89 -28.76
CA GLU A 1000 64.77 68.30 -28.39
C GLU A 1000 66.28 68.55 -28.15
N TYR A 1001 66.89 69.47 -28.90
CA TYR A 1001 67.91 70.45 -28.47
C TYR A 1001 68.55 71.16 -29.68
N THR A 1002 68.90 72.45 -29.53
CA THR A 1002 69.51 73.35 -30.55
C THR A 1002 68.58 73.64 -31.74
N ILE A 1003 68.40 74.87 -32.22
CA ILE A 1003 69.13 76.16 -32.06
C ILE A 1003 68.07 77.25 -31.81
N VAL A 1004 68.24 78.20 -30.87
CA VAL A 1004 68.71 79.60 -31.04
C VAL A 1004 68.86 80.18 -29.62
N PRO A 1005 70.03 80.76 -29.25
CA PRO A 1005 70.17 82.22 -29.34
C PRO A 1005 71.54 82.71 -29.82
N TYR A 1006 71.52 83.78 -30.62
CA TYR A 1006 72.70 84.55 -31.03
C TYR A 1006 72.27 86.02 -31.14
N VAL A 1007 72.85 86.91 -30.31
CA VAL A 1007 72.89 88.40 -30.44
C VAL A 1007 73.41 89.07 -29.14
N ASP A 1008 73.32 88.42 -27.98
CA ASP A 1008 73.73 88.99 -26.67
C ASP A 1008 75.24 88.88 -26.30
N GLU A 1009 76.11 88.40 -27.20
CA GLU A 1009 77.58 88.41 -26.99
C GLU A 1009 78.34 89.35 -27.94
N LEU A 1010 77.74 90.49 -28.27
CA LEU A 1010 78.41 91.62 -28.93
C LEU A 1010 78.64 92.85 -28.02
N PHE A 1011 78.36 92.72 -26.71
CA PHE A 1011 78.56 93.79 -25.72
C PHE A 1011 79.71 93.53 -24.72
N SER A 1012 80.60 92.57 -25.00
CA SER A 1012 81.75 92.26 -24.13
C SER A 1012 83.05 91.91 -24.88
N ARG A 1013 83.21 92.28 -26.16
CA ARG A 1013 84.52 92.21 -26.85
C ARG A 1013 84.68 93.16 -28.02
#